data_AF-A0A943XHL2-F1
#
_entry.id   AF-A0A943XHL2-F1
#
_cell.length_a   1.000
_cell.length_b   1.000
_cell.length_c   1.000
_cell.angle_alpha   90.00
_cell.angle_beta   90.00
_cell.angle_gamma   90.00
#
_symmetry.space_group_name_H-M   'P 1'
#
loop_
_entity.id
_entity.type
_entity.pdbx_description
1 polymer ?
#
loop_
_entity_poly.entity_id
_entity_poly.type
_entity_poly.pdbx_seq_one_letter_code
_entity_poly.pdbx_strand_id
1 'polypeptide(L)'
;MFDLIIVTAANKAQAAGYRAQLKGKKNFLVLSDPGDRRAGSLGATVNALRTIKRKKLNVSRLLICHSGGDAKRTPAYAAMGKAFVPMPDGRSILEHIVEAMAKLPPRQGVTVCCGDVIPRLDARRVKFAPRGVTGVAYLDGPNQARLHGVYVADKNDPGLYKVNDFLQKPDVKKGSYLVDTGIMHFDWQTAEKMLSLPIAGDIYEEFPKLLLSSFAPFHVSVVPSCDFFHIGSSRELLQLLSICDEKGKRFIVDSVSAPIESLGGDNIVTNVPDSYGPIRLLKGECLTSLPIGKDEWYHLKYSIGDSFKEDGLWEKHALSEKMVRVNHSRLLSLRSTIGKVVRVSCPLRIDFAGGWSDTPPICEQEGGTVLAAAVTLNGRRPVKVEIHPRRDKSLKIISKDLGRETLICSSSAINDSFDPTDWSCLVRAALHVTGFKFGSIGLDIIISADVPKGSGMGTSSILGSSVIAALLHVKRYGFAKSSEIDIDEVGEKVLRLERVMGTGGGWEDQFAGMTPGIKILTSSPGKEQKVKVEKIEVPKKVLKELSSRSILYFTGQKRMARNVLRRVLGFYEENPHGFAKILVSALKDNAIKAATALKRGDIDTFASCINAYWRDKKLLDAGSTNEKVDDMIDLVRPYSSAITLTGAGGGGFMYILASSPSAAVRIRKILEANPPGPSSKVHSFAFDDVGIKFE
;
A
#
# COMPACT_ATOMS: atom_id res chain seq x y z
N MET A 1 23.94 -13.25 4.51
CA MET A 1 22.71 -13.59 3.77
C MET A 1 22.81 -15.03 3.29
N PHE A 2 21.72 -15.79 3.23
CA PHE A 2 21.71 -17.16 2.69
C PHE A 2 21.53 -17.13 1.17
N ASP A 3 22.13 -18.09 0.46
CA ASP A 3 22.06 -18.16 -1.00
C ASP A 3 20.72 -18.74 -1.46
N LEU A 4 20.18 -19.69 -0.67
CA LEU A 4 18.90 -20.34 -0.90
C LEU A 4 18.18 -20.56 0.43
N ILE A 5 16.88 -20.33 0.43
CA ILE A 5 15.97 -20.57 1.54
C ILE A 5 14.92 -21.58 1.07
N ILE A 6 14.86 -22.73 1.74
CA ILE A 6 13.85 -23.75 1.49
C ILE A 6 12.79 -23.68 2.56
N VAL A 7 11.52 -23.64 2.16
CA VAL A 7 10.37 -23.72 3.08
C VAL A 7 9.68 -25.07 2.84
N THR A 8 9.60 -25.90 3.88
CA THR A 8 8.97 -27.22 3.77
C THR A 8 7.48 -27.17 4.12
N ALA A 9 6.67 -27.88 3.34
CA ALA A 9 5.22 -27.97 3.49
C ALA A 9 4.80 -29.44 3.63
N ALA A 10 3.74 -29.71 4.39
CA ALA A 10 3.27 -31.07 4.67
C ALA A 10 2.71 -31.79 3.42
N ASN A 11 2.20 -31.04 2.43
CA ASN A 11 1.65 -31.59 1.18
C ASN A 11 1.71 -30.56 0.04
N LYS A 12 1.38 -30.99 -1.18
CA LYS A 12 1.40 -30.15 -2.39
C LYS A 12 0.42 -28.97 -2.34
N ALA A 13 -0.73 -29.14 -1.70
CA ALA A 13 -1.72 -28.06 -1.59
C ALA A 13 -1.18 -26.92 -0.72
N GLN A 14 -0.63 -27.25 0.44
CA GLN A 14 0.04 -26.30 1.31
C GLN A 14 1.26 -25.65 0.61
N ALA A 15 2.06 -26.45 -0.11
CA ALA A 15 3.18 -25.93 -0.90
C ALA A 15 2.74 -24.95 -2.00
N ALA A 16 1.58 -25.16 -2.63
CA ALA A 16 1.04 -24.24 -3.61
C ALA A 16 0.68 -22.89 -2.97
N GLY A 17 0.05 -22.91 -1.79
CA GLY A 17 -0.22 -21.70 -1.00
C GLY A 17 1.05 -20.93 -0.66
N TYR A 18 2.09 -21.62 -0.19
CA TYR A 18 3.36 -20.98 0.18
C TYR A 18 4.06 -20.34 -1.02
N ARG A 19 4.00 -20.98 -2.20
CA ARG A 19 4.55 -20.41 -3.45
C ARG A 19 3.81 -19.16 -3.88
N ALA A 20 2.49 -19.10 -3.66
CA ALA A 20 1.71 -17.90 -3.93
C ALA A 20 2.14 -16.74 -3.03
N GLN A 21 2.33 -17.00 -1.72
CA GLN A 21 2.80 -16.01 -0.75
C GLN A 21 4.22 -15.50 -1.03
N LEU A 22 5.11 -16.38 -1.50
CA LEU A 22 6.50 -16.05 -1.80
C LEU A 22 6.73 -15.56 -3.24
N LYS A 23 5.68 -15.29 -4.01
CA LYS A 23 5.78 -14.89 -5.41
C LYS A 23 6.54 -13.56 -5.55
N GLY A 24 7.62 -13.58 -6.32
CA GLY A 24 8.48 -12.40 -6.53
C GLY A 24 9.60 -12.23 -5.49
N LYS A 25 9.64 -13.05 -4.44
CA LYS A 25 10.77 -13.10 -3.50
C LYS A 25 11.89 -13.94 -4.12
N LYS A 26 13.09 -13.37 -4.24
CA LYS A 26 14.28 -14.09 -4.75
C LYS A 26 14.80 -15.06 -3.71
N ASN A 27 15.46 -16.14 -4.15
CA ASN A 27 16.17 -17.11 -3.31
C ASN A 27 15.27 -18.02 -2.43
N PHE A 28 13.96 -18.08 -2.69
CA PHE A 28 13.05 -19.02 -2.01
C PHE A 28 12.71 -20.23 -2.87
N LEU A 29 12.67 -21.42 -2.26
CA LEU A 29 12.20 -22.66 -2.87
C LEU A 29 11.25 -23.40 -1.92
N VAL A 30 10.02 -23.66 -2.37
CA VAL A 30 9.03 -24.39 -1.56
C VAL A 30 8.96 -25.85 -1.97
N LEU A 31 9.14 -26.74 -1.00
CA LEU A 31 9.09 -28.20 -1.18
C LEU A 31 7.99 -28.81 -0.31
N SER A 32 7.15 -29.65 -0.92
CA SER A 32 6.21 -30.50 -0.18
C SER A 32 6.89 -31.79 0.26
N ASP A 33 6.41 -32.38 1.34
CA ASP A 33 6.82 -33.72 1.74
C ASP A 33 6.47 -34.76 0.64
N PRO A 34 7.31 -35.80 0.45
CA PRO A 34 7.10 -36.78 -0.62
C PRO A 34 5.79 -37.56 -0.48
N GLY A 35 5.13 -37.79 -1.61
CA GLY A 35 3.90 -38.58 -1.65
C GLY A 35 2.70 -37.96 -0.92
N ASP A 36 2.74 -36.65 -0.61
CA ASP A 36 1.73 -35.95 0.19
C ASP A 36 1.51 -36.55 1.59
N ARG A 37 2.54 -37.23 2.12
CA ARG A 37 2.58 -37.80 3.46
C ARG A 37 3.64 -37.08 4.27
N ARG A 38 3.35 -36.82 5.54
CA ARG A 38 4.25 -36.13 6.45
C ARG A 38 5.55 -36.92 6.63
N ALA A 39 6.67 -36.32 6.30
CA ALA A 39 7.99 -36.95 6.35
C ALA A 39 8.77 -36.63 7.64
N GLY A 40 8.21 -35.77 8.50
CA GLY A 40 8.90 -35.22 9.67
C GLY A 40 10.02 -34.24 9.26
N SER A 41 10.58 -33.51 10.23
CA SER A 41 11.60 -32.47 9.96
C SER A 41 12.86 -33.05 9.30
N LEU A 42 13.30 -34.24 9.74
CA LEU A 42 14.46 -34.91 9.13
C LEU A 42 14.18 -35.36 7.70
N GLY A 43 13.07 -36.07 7.47
CA GLY A 43 12.70 -36.55 6.13
C GLY A 43 12.51 -35.38 5.15
N ALA A 44 11.92 -34.28 5.62
CA ALA A 44 11.80 -33.05 4.86
C ALA A 44 13.17 -32.41 4.55
N THR A 45 14.11 -32.45 5.49
CA THR A 45 15.50 -32.02 5.29
C THR A 45 16.20 -32.87 4.22
N VAL A 46 16.12 -34.20 4.30
CA VAL A 46 16.71 -35.11 3.31
C VAL A 46 16.10 -34.90 1.92
N ASN A 47 14.78 -34.69 1.85
CA ASN A 47 14.09 -34.35 0.60
C ASN A 47 14.59 -33.03 -0.02
N ALA A 48 14.84 -32.02 0.83
CA ALA A 48 15.42 -30.76 0.40
C ALA A 48 16.83 -30.92 -0.18
N LEU A 49 17.71 -31.66 0.51
CA LEU A 49 19.07 -31.95 0.07
C LEU A 49 19.09 -32.74 -1.25
N ARG A 50 18.25 -33.78 -1.37
CA ARG A 50 18.08 -34.55 -2.62
C ARG A 50 17.61 -33.66 -3.77
N THR A 51 16.73 -32.69 -3.49
CA THR A 51 16.27 -31.73 -4.52
C THR A 51 17.38 -30.81 -4.98
N ILE A 52 18.23 -30.32 -4.08
CA ILE A 52 19.41 -29.50 -4.42
C ILE A 52 20.37 -30.29 -5.31
N LYS A 53 20.73 -31.51 -4.91
CA LYS A 53 21.61 -32.39 -5.69
C LYS A 53 21.04 -32.70 -7.07
N ARG A 54 19.75 -33.07 -7.13
CA ARG A 54 19.05 -33.36 -8.39
C ARG A 54 18.98 -32.15 -9.33
N LYS A 55 18.74 -30.95 -8.80
CA LYS A 55 18.68 -29.70 -9.59
C LYS A 55 20.06 -29.09 -9.86
N LYS A 56 21.15 -29.67 -9.34
CA LYS A 56 22.53 -29.17 -9.45
C LYS A 56 22.65 -27.69 -9.04
N LEU A 57 21.96 -27.29 -7.98
CA LEU A 57 22.00 -25.90 -7.49
C LEU A 57 23.33 -25.65 -6.77
N ASN A 58 24.03 -24.60 -7.15
CA ASN A 58 25.25 -24.16 -6.47
C ASN A 58 24.87 -23.29 -5.25
N VAL A 59 24.98 -23.86 -4.04
CA VAL A 59 24.55 -23.22 -2.79
C VAL A 59 25.67 -23.38 -1.76
N SER A 60 26.20 -22.27 -1.26
CA SER A 60 27.24 -22.28 -0.21
C SER A 60 26.60 -22.30 1.18
N ARG A 61 25.56 -21.48 1.37
CA ARG A 61 24.79 -21.34 2.61
C ARG A 61 23.30 -21.58 2.35
N LEU A 62 22.79 -22.70 2.84
CA LEU A 62 21.39 -23.09 2.74
C LEU A 62 20.67 -22.83 4.08
N LEU A 63 19.48 -22.24 4.02
CA LEU A 63 18.53 -22.24 5.13
C LEU A 63 17.34 -23.14 4.79
N ILE A 64 16.91 -23.99 5.71
CA ILE A 64 15.68 -24.79 5.63
C ILE A 64 14.78 -24.39 6.80
N CYS A 65 13.60 -23.88 6.49
CA CYS A 65 12.55 -23.54 7.45
C CYS A 65 11.45 -24.60 7.39
N HIS A 66 11.23 -25.31 8.49
CA HIS A 66 10.16 -26.30 8.58
C HIS A 66 8.83 -25.67 8.97
N SER A 67 7.91 -25.53 8.01
CA SER A 67 6.62 -24.85 8.20
C SER A 67 5.39 -25.77 8.12
N GLY A 68 5.57 -27.08 7.89
CA GLY A 68 4.51 -28.08 7.66
C GLY A 68 3.72 -28.53 8.91
N GLY A 69 3.40 -27.62 9.83
CA GLY A 69 2.50 -27.88 10.95
C GLY A 69 1.05 -27.54 10.63
N ASP A 70 0.09 -28.38 11.03
CA ASP A 70 -1.36 -28.17 10.78
C ASP A 70 -1.98 -26.98 11.54
N ALA A 71 -1.17 -26.16 12.24
CA ALA A 71 -1.60 -25.00 13.04
C ALA A 71 -2.92 -25.21 13.82
N LYS A 72 -3.15 -26.42 14.37
CA LYS A 72 -4.43 -26.87 14.93
C LYS A 72 -5.00 -26.03 16.08
N ARG A 73 -4.18 -25.15 16.68
CA ARG A 73 -4.59 -24.24 17.76
C ARG A 73 -4.90 -22.81 17.27
N THR A 74 -4.75 -22.55 15.97
CA THR A 74 -4.88 -21.22 15.36
C THR A 74 -5.58 -21.35 13.99
N PRO A 75 -6.91 -21.54 13.98
CA PRO A 75 -7.66 -21.96 12.80
C PRO A 75 -7.60 -20.97 11.64
N ALA A 76 -7.49 -19.67 11.94
CA ALA A 76 -7.32 -18.58 10.96
C ALA A 76 -6.20 -18.83 9.93
N TYR A 77 -5.16 -19.58 10.32
CA TYR A 77 -4.02 -19.87 9.46
C TYR A 77 -3.76 -21.37 9.33
N ALA A 78 -4.78 -22.21 9.52
CA ALA A 78 -4.66 -23.67 9.44
C ALA A 78 -4.18 -24.17 8.06
N ALA A 79 -4.76 -23.65 6.95
CA ALA A 79 -4.34 -24.07 5.60
C ALA A 79 -3.01 -23.44 5.15
N MET A 80 -2.78 -22.17 5.46
CA MET A 80 -1.56 -21.44 5.04
C MET A 80 -0.38 -21.60 6.01
N GLY A 81 -0.57 -22.20 7.18
CA GLY A 81 0.46 -22.32 8.20
C GLY A 81 0.82 -21.00 8.88
N LYS A 82 1.32 -21.09 10.12
CA LYS A 82 1.69 -19.93 10.95
C LYS A 82 2.85 -19.11 10.38
N ALA A 83 3.66 -19.72 9.51
CA ALA A 83 4.80 -19.07 8.86
C ALA A 83 4.41 -17.76 8.14
N PHE A 84 3.19 -17.66 7.62
CA PHE A 84 2.73 -16.51 6.84
C PHE A 84 1.80 -15.57 7.61
N VAL A 85 1.70 -15.72 8.94
CA VAL A 85 0.96 -14.75 9.77
C VAL A 85 1.64 -13.38 9.65
N PRO A 86 0.90 -12.32 9.27
CA PRO A 86 1.44 -10.97 9.23
C PRO A 86 1.70 -10.44 10.65
N MET A 87 2.84 -9.80 10.83
CA MET A 87 3.24 -9.10 12.06
C MET A 87 2.89 -7.61 11.95
N PRO A 88 2.87 -6.84 13.05
CA PRO A 88 2.47 -5.42 13.04
C PRO A 88 3.30 -4.52 12.10
N ASP A 89 4.51 -4.94 11.75
CA ASP A 89 5.38 -4.25 10.79
C ASP A 89 5.12 -4.63 9.32
N GLY A 90 4.05 -5.39 9.06
CA GLY A 90 3.61 -5.82 7.74
C GLY A 90 4.39 -7.01 7.16
N ARG A 91 5.39 -7.55 7.87
CA ARG A 91 6.16 -8.73 7.44
C ARG A 91 5.59 -10.02 8.05
N SER A 92 5.81 -11.15 7.40
CA SER A 92 5.41 -12.46 7.91
C SER A 92 6.33 -13.00 9.01
N ILE A 93 5.85 -13.92 9.85
CA ILE A 93 6.68 -14.66 10.82
C ILE A 93 7.92 -15.28 10.13
N LEU A 94 7.74 -15.89 8.95
CA LEU A 94 8.82 -16.47 8.16
C LEU A 94 9.90 -15.45 7.81
N GLU A 95 9.53 -14.22 7.44
CA GLU A 95 10.50 -13.17 7.12
C GLU A 95 11.31 -12.74 8.34
N HIS A 96 10.67 -12.66 9.51
CA HIS A 96 11.36 -12.41 10.78
C HIS A 96 12.31 -13.57 11.16
N ILE A 97 11.91 -14.82 10.91
CA ILE A 97 12.77 -16.00 11.12
C ILE A 97 13.99 -15.94 10.20
N VAL A 98 13.79 -15.68 8.91
CA VAL A 98 14.87 -15.54 7.92
C VAL A 98 15.85 -14.44 8.35
N GLU A 99 15.33 -13.31 8.84
CA GLU A 99 16.17 -12.22 9.35
C GLU A 99 16.97 -12.63 10.60
N ALA A 100 16.33 -13.32 11.55
CA ALA A 100 16.99 -13.82 12.75
C ALA A 100 18.10 -14.82 12.39
N MET A 101 17.83 -15.76 11.48
CA MET A 101 18.82 -16.74 11.03
C MET A 101 19.96 -16.10 10.25
N ALA A 102 19.70 -15.02 9.50
CA ALA A 102 20.72 -14.30 8.76
C ALA A 102 21.78 -13.63 9.66
N LYS A 103 21.46 -13.41 10.94
CA LYS A 103 22.37 -12.86 11.97
C LYS A 103 23.30 -13.91 12.58
N LEU A 104 23.07 -15.20 12.33
CA LEU A 104 23.97 -16.27 12.77
C LEU A 104 25.34 -16.16 12.08
N PRO A 105 26.42 -16.64 12.73
CA PRO A 105 27.77 -16.59 12.16
C PRO A 105 27.80 -17.16 10.73
N PRO A 106 28.47 -16.48 9.79
CA PRO A 106 28.49 -16.91 8.40
C PRO A 106 29.29 -18.20 8.22
N ARG A 107 28.60 -19.35 8.24
CA ARG A 107 29.17 -20.68 8.01
C ARG A 107 28.57 -21.32 6.76
N GLN A 108 29.42 -21.93 5.94
CA GLN A 108 29.00 -22.74 4.79
C GLN A 108 28.36 -24.04 5.28
N GLY A 109 27.33 -24.49 4.58
CA GLY A 109 26.57 -25.68 4.95
C GLY A 109 25.07 -25.39 5.00
N VAL A 110 24.39 -26.16 5.83
CA VAL A 110 22.92 -26.20 5.89
C VAL A 110 22.50 -25.82 7.29
N THR A 111 21.65 -24.80 7.43
CA THR A 111 21.01 -24.44 8.69
C THR A 111 19.54 -24.82 8.61
N VAL A 112 19.04 -25.53 9.61
CA VAL A 112 17.63 -25.91 9.77
C VAL A 112 17.05 -25.17 10.97
N CYS A 113 15.81 -24.70 10.85
CA CYS A 113 15.06 -24.09 11.94
C CYS A 113 13.55 -24.32 11.81
N CYS A 114 12.81 -24.05 12.87
CA CYS A 114 11.36 -24.02 12.84
C CYS A 114 10.86 -22.83 12.01
N GLY A 115 9.81 -23.03 11.22
CA GLY A 115 9.27 -22.03 10.31
C GLY A 115 8.12 -21.20 10.86
N ASP A 116 7.72 -21.42 12.12
CA ASP A 116 6.61 -20.73 12.79
C ASP A 116 6.93 -20.21 14.20
N VAL A 117 8.20 -20.27 14.61
CA VAL A 117 8.69 -19.75 15.89
C VAL A 117 9.86 -18.82 15.61
N ILE A 118 9.81 -17.59 16.13
CA ILE A 118 10.91 -16.65 16.02
C ILE A 118 11.82 -16.82 17.25
N PRO A 119 13.03 -17.40 17.10
CA PRO A 119 13.98 -17.46 18.21
C PRO A 119 14.61 -16.09 18.43
N ARG A 120 14.60 -15.62 19.67
CA ARG A 120 15.26 -14.38 20.11
C ARG A 120 16.43 -14.76 21.00
N LEU A 121 17.61 -14.80 20.39
CA LEU A 121 18.88 -15.11 21.05
C LEU A 121 19.98 -14.19 20.55
N ASP A 122 21.09 -14.09 21.29
CA ASP A 122 22.29 -13.38 20.82
C ASP A 122 23.05 -14.24 19.81
N ALA A 123 22.77 -14.02 18.52
CA ALA A 123 23.35 -14.78 17.42
C ALA A 123 24.89 -14.73 17.39
N ARG A 124 25.51 -13.68 17.95
CA ARG A 124 26.97 -13.52 18.03
C ARG A 124 27.63 -14.53 18.98
N ARG A 125 26.85 -15.10 19.90
CA ARG A 125 27.33 -16.10 20.88
C ARG A 125 27.27 -17.53 20.33
N VAL A 126 26.59 -17.75 19.21
CA VAL A 126 26.54 -19.07 18.56
C VAL A 126 27.90 -19.41 17.97
N LYS A 127 28.34 -20.65 18.16
CA LYS A 127 29.58 -21.21 17.63
C LYS A 127 29.23 -22.45 16.81
N PHE A 128 29.60 -22.49 15.54
CA PHE A 128 29.43 -23.70 14.73
C PHE A 128 30.71 -24.53 14.72
N ALA A 129 30.59 -25.84 14.97
CA ALA A 129 31.72 -26.75 14.85
C ALA A 129 32.23 -26.77 13.39
N PRO A 130 33.54 -26.99 13.18
CA PRO A 130 34.11 -27.02 11.83
C PRO A 130 33.63 -28.23 11.01
N ARG A 131 33.30 -29.34 11.67
CA ARG A 131 32.81 -30.59 11.07
C ARG A 131 31.65 -31.16 11.89
N GLY A 132 30.77 -31.86 11.21
CA GLY A 132 29.63 -32.57 11.78
C GLY A 132 28.37 -31.71 11.90
N VAL A 133 27.66 -31.94 12.99
CA VAL A 133 26.40 -31.28 13.33
C VAL A 133 26.61 -30.38 14.54
N THR A 134 26.01 -29.19 14.52
CA THR A 134 25.94 -28.30 15.67
C THR A 134 24.49 -27.93 15.96
N GLY A 135 23.95 -28.38 17.10
CA GLY A 135 22.71 -27.86 17.67
C GLY A 135 22.96 -26.55 18.40
N VAL A 136 21.92 -25.73 18.59
CA VAL A 136 21.98 -24.53 19.44
C VAL A 136 21.05 -24.72 20.62
N ALA A 137 21.59 -24.53 21.82
CA ALA A 137 20.87 -24.69 23.08
C ALA A 137 21.07 -23.50 24.01
N TYR A 138 20.21 -23.38 25.00
CA TYR A 138 20.35 -22.44 26.09
C TYR A 138 20.10 -23.17 27.42
N LEU A 139 20.58 -22.60 28.52
CA LEU A 139 20.45 -23.22 29.83
C LEU A 139 19.12 -22.79 30.47
N ASP A 140 18.28 -23.74 30.84
CA ASP A 140 17.00 -23.46 31.52
C ASP A 140 16.64 -24.56 32.55
N GLY A 141 15.61 -24.32 33.34
CA GLY A 141 15.10 -25.23 34.34
C GLY A 141 14.18 -26.34 33.81
N PRO A 142 13.66 -27.19 34.71
CA PRO A 142 12.89 -28.38 34.35
C PRO A 142 11.60 -28.10 33.56
N ASN A 143 11.00 -26.91 33.74
CA ASN A 143 9.75 -26.54 33.08
C ASN A 143 9.88 -26.49 31.55
N GLN A 144 10.95 -25.86 31.04
CA GLN A 144 11.21 -25.84 29.60
C GLN A 144 11.77 -27.16 29.11
N ALA A 145 12.63 -27.81 29.89
CA ALA A 145 13.21 -29.10 29.53
C ALA A 145 12.16 -30.20 29.25
N ARG A 146 11.03 -30.21 29.98
CA ARG A 146 9.91 -31.15 29.74
C ARG A 146 9.18 -30.93 28.41
N LEU A 147 9.27 -29.74 27.84
CA LEU A 147 8.54 -29.34 26.63
C LEU A 147 9.38 -29.50 25.36
N HIS A 148 10.69 -29.60 25.49
CA HIS A 148 11.69 -29.51 24.41
C HIS A 148 12.68 -30.70 24.43
N GLY A 149 13.50 -30.78 23.38
CA GLY A 149 14.68 -31.67 23.40
C GLY A 149 15.76 -31.12 24.32
N VAL A 150 16.53 -32.01 24.94
CA VAL A 150 17.60 -31.66 25.89
C VAL A 150 18.90 -32.34 25.48
N TYR A 151 19.95 -31.55 25.27
CA TYR A 151 21.29 -32.07 24.99
C TYR A 151 21.98 -32.48 26.31
N VAL A 152 22.62 -33.65 26.29
CA VAL A 152 23.55 -34.09 27.33
C VAL A 152 24.94 -33.99 26.74
N ALA A 153 25.80 -33.17 27.31
CA ALA A 153 27.09 -32.84 26.73
C ALA A 153 28.19 -32.67 27.78
N ASP A 154 29.42 -32.98 27.40
CA ASP A 154 30.61 -32.79 28.25
C ASP A 154 30.96 -31.31 28.34
N LYS A 155 30.94 -30.74 29.54
CA LYS A 155 31.14 -29.30 29.79
C LYS A 155 32.61 -28.83 29.70
N ASN A 156 33.40 -29.47 28.83
CA ASN A 156 34.86 -29.33 28.80
C ASN A 156 35.36 -28.17 27.90
N ASP A 157 34.54 -27.67 26.95
CA ASP A 157 34.88 -26.55 26.05
C ASP A 157 33.87 -25.40 26.19
N PRO A 158 34.27 -24.19 26.66
CA PRO A 158 33.35 -23.11 26.97
C PRO A 158 32.51 -22.63 25.77
N GLY A 159 31.25 -23.10 25.72
CA GLY A 159 30.21 -22.64 24.80
C GLY A 159 30.04 -23.48 23.52
N LEU A 160 30.85 -24.54 23.33
CA LEU A 160 30.66 -25.54 22.27
C LEU A 160 30.99 -26.93 22.83
N TYR A 161 29.98 -27.69 23.21
CA TYR A 161 30.17 -28.96 23.92
C TYR A 161 29.93 -30.15 23.00
N LYS A 162 30.70 -31.23 23.18
CA LYS A 162 30.44 -32.50 22.51
C LYS A 162 29.19 -33.15 23.11
N VAL A 163 28.25 -33.55 22.27
CA VAL A 163 26.99 -34.17 22.68
C VAL A 163 27.21 -35.67 22.88
N ASN A 164 26.83 -36.16 24.05
CA ASN A 164 26.90 -37.56 24.47
C ASN A 164 25.54 -38.25 24.41
N ASP A 165 24.47 -37.50 24.64
CA ASP A 165 23.10 -38.00 24.54
C ASP A 165 22.12 -36.86 24.20
N PHE A 166 20.93 -37.21 23.75
CA PHE A 166 19.86 -36.28 23.47
C PHE A 166 18.52 -36.84 23.93
N LEU A 167 17.88 -36.13 24.86
CA LEU A 167 16.65 -36.56 25.50
C LEU A 167 15.46 -35.78 24.92
N GLN A 168 14.50 -36.47 24.33
CA GLN A 168 13.30 -35.84 23.78
C GLN A 168 12.24 -35.69 24.88
N LYS A 169 11.91 -34.44 25.28
CA LYS A 169 10.87 -34.12 26.27
C LYS A 169 10.94 -34.97 27.55
N PRO A 170 12.11 -35.01 28.23
CA PRO A 170 12.31 -35.89 29.37
C PRO A 170 11.46 -35.47 30.59
N ASP A 171 11.10 -36.45 31.42
CA ASP A 171 10.48 -36.18 32.73
C ASP A 171 11.55 -35.79 33.75
N VAL A 172 11.83 -34.48 33.86
CA VAL A 172 12.91 -33.93 34.71
C VAL A 172 12.36 -33.08 35.85
N LYS A 173 12.86 -33.24 37.09
CA LYS A 173 12.29 -32.59 38.28
C LYS A 173 13.13 -31.44 38.87
N LYS A 174 14.45 -31.50 38.79
CA LYS A 174 15.37 -30.48 39.36
C LYS A 174 16.62 -30.35 38.50
N GLY A 175 17.28 -29.20 38.53
CA GLY A 175 18.54 -28.94 37.82
C GLY A 175 18.39 -28.03 36.60
N SER A 176 19.51 -27.80 35.92
CA SER A 176 19.61 -26.98 34.71
C SER A 176 19.97 -27.83 33.51
N TYR A 177 19.26 -27.61 32.41
CA TYR A 177 19.28 -28.45 31.23
C TYR A 177 19.63 -27.63 29.99
N LEU A 178 20.36 -28.22 29.04
CA LEU A 178 20.66 -27.60 27.74
C LEU A 178 19.46 -27.80 26.83
N VAL A 179 18.53 -26.85 26.86
CA VAL A 179 17.26 -26.90 26.13
C VAL A 179 17.49 -26.53 24.67
N ASP A 180 16.98 -27.37 23.78
CA ASP A 180 17.09 -27.20 22.34
C ASP A 180 16.27 -26.01 21.83
N THR A 181 16.92 -25.19 20.99
CA THR A 181 16.27 -24.06 20.33
C THR A 181 15.57 -24.44 19.03
N GLY A 182 15.81 -25.66 18.53
CA GLY A 182 15.34 -26.11 17.22
C GLY A 182 16.16 -25.57 16.05
N ILE A 183 17.28 -24.88 16.33
CA ILE A 183 18.27 -24.48 15.32
C ILE A 183 19.36 -25.53 15.26
N MET A 184 19.63 -26.04 14.05
CA MET A 184 20.71 -26.98 13.83
C MET A 184 21.48 -26.64 12.56
N HIS A 185 22.79 -26.84 12.58
CA HIS A 185 23.68 -26.61 11.44
C HIS A 185 24.45 -27.88 11.07
N PHE A 186 24.57 -28.13 9.78
CA PHE A 186 25.33 -29.24 9.20
C PHE A 186 26.39 -28.70 8.26
N ASP A 187 27.60 -29.23 8.34
CA ASP A 187 28.56 -29.04 7.24
C ASP A 187 28.12 -29.84 5.99
N TRP A 188 28.62 -29.46 4.82
CA TRP A 188 28.23 -30.09 3.55
C TRP A 188 28.60 -31.57 3.44
N GLN A 189 29.71 -32.02 4.04
CA GLN A 189 30.11 -33.42 4.03
C GLN A 189 29.10 -34.27 4.83
N THR A 190 28.65 -33.75 5.98
CA THR A 190 27.58 -34.39 6.76
C THR A 190 26.25 -34.38 6.02
N ALA A 191 25.89 -33.25 5.39
CA ALA A 191 24.66 -33.15 4.59
C ALA A 191 24.65 -34.13 3.40
N GLU A 192 25.80 -34.38 2.76
CA GLU A 192 25.91 -35.38 1.70
C GLU A 192 25.70 -36.80 2.22
N LYS A 193 26.26 -37.15 3.38
CA LYS A 193 25.99 -38.46 4.02
C LYS A 193 24.50 -38.64 4.30
N MET A 194 23.79 -37.58 4.71
CA MET A 194 22.35 -37.65 4.98
C MET A 194 21.50 -38.03 3.76
N LEU A 195 22.03 -37.91 2.54
CA LEU A 195 21.31 -38.30 1.33
C LEU A 195 21.01 -39.79 1.25
N SER A 196 21.77 -40.64 1.96
CA SER A 196 21.52 -42.10 2.03
C SER A 196 20.40 -42.47 3.01
N LEU A 197 19.92 -41.53 3.82
CA LEU A 197 18.87 -41.80 4.80
C LEU A 197 17.50 -41.98 4.14
N PRO A 198 16.61 -42.83 4.68
CA PRO A 198 15.24 -42.95 4.21
C PRO A 198 14.45 -41.66 4.47
N ILE A 199 13.44 -41.37 3.63
CA ILE A 199 12.55 -40.20 3.82
C ILE A 199 11.26 -40.57 4.60
N ALA A 200 10.94 -41.86 4.74
CA ALA A 200 9.69 -42.31 5.33
C ALA A 200 9.84 -42.62 6.84
N GLY A 201 8.90 -42.13 7.65
CA GLY A 201 8.82 -42.35 9.10
C GLY A 201 9.23 -41.14 9.93
N ASP A 202 8.77 -41.07 11.17
CA ASP A 202 9.10 -40.00 12.14
C ASP A 202 10.53 -40.20 12.69
N ILE A 203 11.51 -40.29 11.80
CA ILE A 203 12.93 -40.59 12.09
C ILE A 203 13.57 -39.46 12.93
N TYR A 204 12.83 -38.37 13.24
CA TYR A 204 13.31 -37.33 14.14
C TYR A 204 13.63 -37.87 15.54
N GLU A 205 12.88 -38.87 16.04
CA GLU A 205 13.19 -39.51 17.33
C GLU A 205 14.46 -40.39 17.28
N GLU A 206 14.85 -40.82 16.08
CA GLU A 206 16.01 -41.68 15.86
C GLU A 206 17.23 -40.92 15.35
N PHE A 207 17.07 -39.69 14.83
CA PHE A 207 18.19 -38.94 14.25
C PHE A 207 19.25 -38.53 15.27
N PRO A 208 18.90 -38.03 16.47
CA PRO A 208 19.91 -37.82 17.51
C PRO A 208 20.61 -39.13 17.87
N LYS A 209 19.88 -40.26 17.96
CA LYS A 209 20.47 -41.58 18.21
C LYS A 209 21.43 -42.02 17.09
N LEU A 210 21.10 -41.72 15.83
CA LEU A 210 21.97 -41.96 14.68
C LEU A 210 23.23 -41.08 14.70
N LEU A 211 23.10 -39.80 15.07
CA LEU A 211 24.25 -38.91 15.23
C LEU A 211 25.19 -39.41 16.32
N LEU A 212 24.63 -39.93 17.41
CA LEU A 212 25.37 -40.52 18.53
C LEU A 212 26.04 -41.87 18.16
N SER A 213 25.54 -42.59 17.15
CA SER A 213 26.12 -43.85 16.67
C SER A 213 27.31 -43.69 15.69
N SER A 214 28.09 -42.62 15.83
CA SER A 214 29.27 -42.28 14.99
C SER A 214 28.98 -41.82 13.55
N PHE A 215 27.74 -41.46 13.20
CA PHE A 215 27.41 -40.97 11.85
C PHE A 215 28.16 -39.68 11.48
N ALA A 216 28.24 -38.74 12.42
CA ALA A 216 29.00 -37.50 12.32
C ALA A 216 29.32 -36.96 13.73
N PRO A 217 30.40 -36.16 13.91
CA PRO A 217 30.63 -35.45 15.16
C PRO A 217 29.43 -34.58 15.53
N PHE A 218 28.94 -34.66 16.77
CA PHE A 218 27.78 -33.89 17.22
C PHE A 218 28.15 -32.97 18.37
N HIS A 219 27.93 -31.68 18.15
CA HIS A 219 28.20 -30.63 19.13
C HIS A 219 26.94 -29.82 19.43
N VAL A 220 26.94 -29.14 20.57
CA VAL A 220 25.91 -28.17 20.94
C VAL A 220 26.58 -26.85 21.30
N SER A 221 26.15 -25.78 20.64
CA SER A 221 26.53 -24.42 20.99
C SER A 221 25.58 -23.87 22.03
N VAL A 222 26.12 -23.33 23.12
CA VAL A 222 25.31 -22.83 24.24
C VAL A 222 25.30 -21.32 24.24
N VAL A 223 24.09 -20.75 24.12
CA VAL A 223 23.86 -19.31 24.25
C VAL A 223 23.32 -18.96 25.65
N PRO A 224 23.48 -17.72 26.13
CA PRO A 224 23.08 -17.34 27.49
C PRO A 224 21.58 -17.49 27.76
N SER A 225 20.75 -17.16 26.76
CA SER A 225 19.29 -17.23 26.83
C SER A 225 18.68 -17.31 25.44
N CYS A 226 17.45 -17.79 25.35
CA CYS A 226 16.66 -17.78 24.14
C CYS A 226 15.18 -17.63 24.51
N ASP A 227 14.49 -16.65 23.92
CA ASP A 227 13.04 -16.52 24.00
C ASP A 227 12.39 -16.98 22.70
N PHE A 228 11.27 -17.68 22.81
CA PHE A 228 10.51 -18.16 21.64
C PHE A 228 9.24 -17.33 21.46
N PHE A 229 9.26 -16.44 20.47
CA PHE A 229 8.02 -15.81 20.05
C PHE A 229 7.24 -16.76 19.15
N HIS A 230 6.07 -17.16 19.61
CA HIS A 230 5.14 -18.02 18.87
C HIS A 230 3.71 -17.59 19.16
N ILE A 231 2.80 -17.90 18.23
CA ILE A 231 1.38 -17.65 18.41
C ILE A 231 0.72 -19.00 18.69
N GLY A 232 0.38 -19.25 19.95
CA GLY A 232 -0.14 -20.52 20.45
C GLY A 232 -1.64 -20.69 20.28
N SER A 233 -2.41 -19.59 20.30
CA SER A 233 -3.89 -19.62 20.23
C SER A 233 -4.49 -18.48 19.40
N SER A 234 -5.76 -18.59 19.02
CA SER A 234 -6.52 -17.50 18.40
C SER A 234 -6.64 -16.27 19.31
N ARG A 235 -6.69 -16.46 20.64
CA ARG A 235 -6.71 -15.35 21.61
C ARG A 235 -5.39 -14.59 21.64
N GLU A 236 -4.27 -15.30 21.65
CA GLU A 236 -2.94 -14.68 21.56
C GLU A 236 -2.77 -13.96 20.23
N LEU A 237 -3.21 -14.57 19.12
CA LEU A 237 -3.24 -13.93 17.80
C LEU A 237 -4.00 -12.61 17.84
N LEU A 238 -5.22 -12.61 18.41
CA LEU A 238 -6.04 -11.41 18.59
C LEU A 238 -5.34 -10.36 19.46
N GLN A 239 -4.79 -10.75 20.62
CA GLN A 239 -4.11 -9.81 21.52
C GLN A 239 -2.90 -9.13 20.86
N LEU A 240 -2.19 -9.85 20.00
CA LEU A 240 -0.96 -9.36 19.37
C LEU A 240 -1.24 -8.49 18.13
N LEU A 241 -2.29 -8.80 17.37
CA LEU A 241 -2.49 -8.23 16.03
C LEU A 241 -3.83 -7.49 15.85
N SER A 242 -4.72 -7.51 16.83
CA SER A 242 -6.02 -6.85 16.67
C SER A 242 -5.89 -5.34 16.58
N ILE A 243 -6.70 -4.74 15.72
CA ILE A 243 -7.06 -3.33 15.81
C ILE A 243 -8.31 -3.18 16.67
N CYS A 244 -8.45 -2.03 17.33
CA CYS A 244 -9.62 -1.67 18.12
C CYS A 244 -10.47 -0.65 17.35
N ASP A 245 -11.79 -0.83 17.35
CA ASP A 245 -12.70 0.27 16.99
C ASP A 245 -12.80 1.32 18.11
N GLU A 246 -13.53 2.40 17.83
CA GLU A 246 -13.83 3.50 18.77
C GLU A 246 -14.54 3.02 20.05
N LYS A 247 -15.12 1.82 20.04
CA LYS A 247 -15.82 1.21 21.18
C LYS A 247 -14.97 0.16 21.90
N GLY A 248 -13.69 0.03 21.56
CA GLY A 248 -12.74 -0.89 22.17
C GLY A 248 -12.92 -2.35 21.75
N LYS A 249 -13.70 -2.63 20.68
CA LYS A 249 -13.84 -3.99 20.15
C LYS A 249 -12.64 -4.34 19.29
N ARG A 250 -12.07 -5.51 19.57
CA ARG A 250 -10.89 -6.04 18.86
C ARG A 250 -11.29 -6.89 17.66
N PHE A 251 -10.61 -6.73 16.54
CA PHE A 251 -10.77 -7.63 15.40
C PHE A 251 -9.48 -7.77 14.59
N ILE A 252 -9.36 -8.91 13.92
CA ILE A 252 -8.37 -9.15 12.86
C ILE A 252 -9.14 -9.37 11.56
N VAL A 253 -8.78 -8.60 10.53
CA VAL A 253 -9.29 -8.74 9.17
C VAL A 253 -8.09 -8.80 8.24
N ASP A 254 -7.80 -9.99 7.70
CA ASP A 254 -6.64 -10.19 6.82
C ASP A 254 -7.03 -10.97 5.56
N SER A 255 -6.63 -10.45 4.39
CA SER A 255 -6.92 -11.08 3.09
C SER A 255 -8.41 -11.38 2.88
N VAL A 256 -9.28 -10.45 3.31
CA VAL A 256 -10.74 -10.53 3.18
C VAL A 256 -11.20 -9.60 2.06
N SER A 257 -11.90 -10.15 1.08
CA SER A 257 -12.55 -9.41 -0.01
C SER A 257 -14.08 -9.43 0.09
N ALA A 258 -14.66 -10.30 0.92
CA ALA A 258 -16.09 -10.29 1.21
C ALA A 258 -16.49 -9.05 2.03
N PRO A 259 -17.66 -8.43 1.75
CA PRO A 259 -18.10 -7.25 2.48
C PRO A 259 -18.39 -7.60 3.95
N ILE A 260 -17.87 -6.81 4.89
CA ILE A 260 -18.12 -6.99 6.33
C ILE A 260 -19.27 -6.05 6.73
N GLU A 261 -20.39 -6.62 7.15
CA GLU A 261 -21.55 -5.86 7.61
C GLU A 261 -21.52 -5.61 9.13
N SER A 262 -21.07 -6.58 9.91
CA SER A 262 -20.94 -6.40 11.37
C SER A 262 -19.93 -7.34 12.03
N LEU A 263 -19.17 -6.80 12.97
CA LEU A 263 -18.27 -7.53 13.87
C LEU A 263 -18.63 -7.21 15.33
N GLY A 264 -18.98 -8.23 16.10
CA GLY A 264 -19.38 -8.13 17.51
C GLY A 264 -18.24 -7.81 18.49
N GLY A 265 -16.98 -7.97 18.06
CA GLY A 265 -15.76 -7.84 18.86
C GLY A 265 -15.13 -9.19 19.18
N ASP A 266 -13.82 -9.20 19.42
CA ASP A 266 -13.01 -10.43 19.53
C ASP A 266 -13.16 -11.38 18.32
N ASN A 267 -13.26 -10.81 17.11
CA ASN A 267 -13.45 -11.55 15.86
C ASN A 267 -12.14 -11.72 15.09
N ILE A 268 -11.97 -12.85 14.41
CA ILE A 268 -10.87 -13.07 13.45
C ILE A 268 -11.47 -13.50 12.12
N VAL A 269 -11.20 -12.72 11.07
CA VAL A 269 -11.69 -12.95 9.71
C VAL A 269 -10.49 -13.02 8.76
N THR A 270 -10.27 -14.17 8.12
CA THR A 270 -9.08 -14.39 7.29
C THR A 270 -9.38 -15.08 5.96
N ASN A 271 -8.71 -14.67 4.88
CA ASN A 271 -8.76 -15.33 3.57
C ASN A 271 -10.17 -15.49 2.97
N VAL A 272 -11.12 -14.62 3.30
CA VAL A 272 -12.51 -14.78 2.86
C VAL A 272 -12.70 -14.08 1.50
N PRO A 273 -12.96 -14.84 0.42
CA PRO A 273 -13.15 -14.25 -0.91
C PRO A 273 -14.45 -13.45 -0.98
N ASP A 274 -14.53 -12.55 -1.94
CA ASP A 274 -15.74 -11.80 -2.29
C ASP A 274 -16.96 -12.71 -2.53
N SER A 275 -16.73 -13.92 -3.06
CA SER A 275 -17.75 -14.93 -3.33
C SER A 275 -18.49 -15.45 -2.09
N TYR A 276 -17.98 -15.22 -0.88
CA TYR A 276 -18.65 -15.60 0.37
C TYR A 276 -19.91 -14.76 0.65
N GLY A 277 -19.95 -13.51 0.17
CA GLY A 277 -21.02 -12.55 0.49
C GLY A 277 -20.83 -11.84 1.84
N PRO A 278 -21.88 -11.16 2.34
CA PRO A 278 -21.76 -10.32 3.53
C PRO A 278 -21.45 -11.08 4.82
N ILE A 279 -20.45 -10.61 5.56
CA ILE A 279 -20.00 -11.19 6.83
C ILE A 279 -20.69 -10.48 7.98
N ARG A 280 -21.43 -11.26 8.79
CA ARG A 280 -21.96 -10.87 10.10
C ARG A 280 -21.45 -11.85 11.14
N LEU A 281 -20.71 -11.37 12.12
CA LEU A 281 -20.17 -12.19 13.21
C LEU A 281 -20.52 -11.58 14.57
N LEU A 282 -21.04 -12.41 15.47
CA LEU A 282 -21.25 -12.08 16.87
C LEU A 282 -19.92 -12.02 17.61
N LYS A 283 -19.93 -11.50 18.85
CA LYS A 283 -18.71 -11.38 19.65
C LYS A 283 -18.05 -12.76 19.83
N GLY A 284 -16.77 -12.87 19.50
CA GLY A 284 -16.00 -14.12 19.60
C GLY A 284 -16.18 -15.09 18.44
N GLU A 285 -17.06 -14.83 17.48
CA GLU A 285 -17.16 -15.64 16.26
C GLU A 285 -16.05 -15.28 15.27
N CYS A 286 -15.50 -16.28 14.61
CA CYS A 286 -14.39 -16.13 13.67
C CYS A 286 -14.73 -16.85 12.36
N LEU A 287 -14.09 -16.42 11.28
CA LEU A 287 -14.29 -16.96 9.94
C LEU A 287 -12.95 -17.04 9.21
N THR A 288 -12.63 -18.19 8.64
CA THR A 288 -11.53 -18.31 7.67
C THR A 288 -11.99 -19.03 6.43
N SER A 289 -11.38 -18.78 5.28
CA SER A 289 -11.64 -19.59 4.08
C SER A 289 -10.37 -20.18 3.51
N LEU A 290 -10.49 -21.40 2.98
CA LEU A 290 -9.39 -22.23 2.52
C LEU A 290 -9.60 -22.56 1.05
N PRO A 291 -8.70 -22.15 0.15
CA PRO A 291 -8.83 -22.49 -1.26
C PRO A 291 -8.46 -23.97 -1.48
N ILE A 292 -9.35 -24.72 -2.14
CA ILE A 292 -9.11 -26.14 -2.51
C ILE A 292 -8.94 -26.36 -4.01
N GLY A 293 -9.08 -25.30 -4.80
CA GLY A 293 -8.91 -25.31 -6.23
C GLY A 293 -8.70 -23.90 -6.78
N LYS A 294 -8.74 -23.77 -8.11
CA LYS A 294 -8.59 -22.48 -8.78
C LYS A 294 -9.70 -21.49 -8.40
N ASP A 295 -10.90 -22.00 -8.10
CA ASP A 295 -12.11 -21.24 -7.80
C ASP A 295 -13.02 -21.96 -6.78
N GLU A 296 -12.46 -22.86 -5.97
CA GLU A 296 -13.19 -23.62 -4.95
C GLU A 296 -12.65 -23.27 -3.57
N TRP A 297 -13.56 -23.05 -2.61
CA TRP A 297 -13.22 -22.65 -1.25
C TRP A 297 -13.98 -23.48 -0.22
N TYR A 298 -13.35 -23.70 0.92
CA TYR A 298 -14.01 -24.12 2.15
C TYR A 298 -14.07 -22.96 3.12
N HIS A 299 -15.23 -22.71 3.69
CA HIS A 299 -15.42 -21.68 4.72
C HIS A 299 -15.52 -22.35 6.09
N LEU A 300 -14.72 -21.89 7.04
CA LEU A 300 -14.69 -22.38 8.41
C LEU A 300 -15.10 -21.25 9.35
N LYS A 301 -16.31 -21.36 9.91
CA LYS A 301 -16.72 -20.58 11.08
C LYS A 301 -16.32 -21.31 12.36
N TYR A 302 -15.75 -20.60 13.31
CA TYR A 302 -15.29 -21.14 14.59
C TYR A 302 -15.36 -20.07 15.68
N SER A 303 -15.27 -20.45 16.95
CA SER A 303 -15.22 -19.52 18.08
C SER A 303 -13.78 -19.19 18.45
N ILE A 304 -13.53 -17.99 18.99
CA ILE A 304 -12.19 -17.52 19.40
C ILE A 304 -11.51 -18.43 20.45
N GLY A 305 -12.30 -19.23 21.18
CA GLY A 305 -11.83 -20.21 22.16
C GLY A 305 -11.56 -21.61 21.59
N ASP A 306 -11.91 -21.88 20.33
CA ASP A 306 -11.81 -23.23 19.77
C ASP A 306 -10.36 -23.67 19.57
N SER A 307 -10.08 -24.91 19.96
CA SER A 307 -8.80 -25.60 19.77
C SER A 307 -9.06 -26.91 19.04
N PHE A 308 -8.50 -27.08 17.84
CA PHE A 308 -8.68 -28.29 17.01
C PHE A 308 -7.62 -29.35 17.34
N LYS A 309 -7.06 -29.32 18.55
CA LYS A 309 -5.96 -30.20 18.99
C LYS A 309 -6.44 -31.54 19.53
N GLU A 310 -7.63 -31.59 20.14
CA GLU A 310 -8.10 -32.77 20.91
C GLU A 310 -9.28 -33.49 20.26
N ASP A 311 -10.13 -32.77 19.54
CA ASP A 311 -11.21 -33.39 18.80
C ASP A 311 -10.77 -33.60 17.35
N GLY A 312 -11.05 -34.77 16.79
CA GLY A 312 -11.02 -35.04 15.34
C GLY A 312 -11.95 -34.12 14.52
N LEU A 313 -12.32 -32.94 15.03
CA LEU A 313 -13.02 -31.84 14.39
C LEU A 313 -12.43 -31.47 13.04
N TRP A 314 -11.11 -31.56 12.80
CA TRP A 314 -10.57 -31.30 11.46
C TRP A 314 -11.06 -32.33 10.43
N GLU A 315 -11.03 -33.61 10.78
CA GLU A 315 -11.49 -34.71 9.91
C GLU A 315 -13.02 -34.84 9.89
N LYS A 316 -13.68 -34.58 11.03
CA LYS A 316 -15.15 -34.54 11.15
C LYS A 316 -15.78 -33.30 10.52
N HIS A 317 -15.15 -32.12 10.54
CA HIS A 317 -15.64 -30.93 9.82
C HIS A 317 -15.24 -30.93 8.35
N ALA A 318 -14.10 -31.53 7.98
CA ALA A 318 -13.78 -31.81 6.57
C ALA A 318 -14.84 -32.68 5.86
N LEU A 319 -15.63 -33.44 6.64
CA LEU A 319 -16.64 -34.37 6.16
C LEU A 319 -18.08 -34.09 6.63
N SER A 320 -18.34 -33.08 7.47
CA SER A 320 -19.69 -32.74 7.95
C SER A 320 -20.17 -31.39 7.43
N GLU A 321 -21.49 -31.27 7.33
CA GLU A 321 -22.33 -30.25 6.65
C GLU A 321 -22.05 -28.76 6.97
N LYS A 322 -21.01 -28.45 7.76
CA LYS A 322 -20.50 -27.08 7.99
C LYS A 322 -19.39 -26.66 7.02
N MET A 323 -18.80 -27.57 6.26
CA MET A 323 -17.93 -27.27 5.11
C MET A 323 -18.76 -27.31 3.83
N VAL A 324 -19.27 -26.16 3.41
CA VAL A 324 -19.97 -26.04 2.12
C VAL A 324 -18.90 -26.12 1.02
N ARG A 325 -18.83 -27.26 0.34
CA ARG A 325 -18.08 -27.39 -0.91
C ARG A 325 -18.84 -26.63 -1.99
N VAL A 326 -18.37 -25.43 -2.34
CA VAL A 326 -18.99 -24.63 -3.41
C VAL A 326 -18.11 -24.68 -4.65
N ASN A 327 -18.62 -25.27 -5.72
CA ASN A 327 -18.02 -25.17 -7.05
C ASN A 327 -18.51 -23.85 -7.68
N HIS A 328 -17.66 -22.81 -7.69
CA HIS A 328 -18.02 -21.51 -8.25
C HIS A 328 -17.89 -21.44 -9.78
N SER A 329 -18.17 -22.52 -10.52
CA SER A 329 -18.19 -22.48 -11.99
C SER A 329 -19.36 -21.69 -12.59
N ARG A 330 -20.37 -21.31 -11.79
CA ARG A 330 -21.41 -20.36 -12.18
C ARG A 330 -21.91 -19.63 -10.94
N LEU A 331 -21.35 -18.45 -10.64
CA LEU A 331 -22.04 -17.33 -9.98
C LEU A 331 -21.07 -16.14 -9.75
N LEU A 332 -20.32 -15.75 -10.79
CA LEU A 332 -20.28 -14.32 -11.07
C LEU A 332 -21.73 -13.94 -11.35
N SER A 333 -22.39 -13.24 -10.43
CA SER A 333 -23.64 -12.56 -10.77
C SER A 333 -23.33 -11.39 -11.71
N LEU A 334 -22.89 -11.73 -12.93
CA LEU A 334 -23.04 -10.91 -14.13
C LEU A 334 -24.49 -10.41 -14.24
N ARG A 335 -25.48 -11.08 -13.63
CA ARG A 335 -26.85 -10.56 -13.55
C ARG A 335 -27.08 -9.41 -12.57
N SER A 336 -26.21 -9.13 -11.58
CA SER A 336 -26.42 -8.04 -10.59
C SER A 336 -25.54 -6.80 -10.81
N THR A 337 -24.47 -6.94 -11.61
CA THR A 337 -23.54 -5.84 -11.96
C THR A 337 -23.79 -5.24 -13.34
N ILE A 338 -24.46 -5.97 -14.24
CA ILE A 338 -24.88 -5.45 -15.54
C ILE A 338 -25.90 -4.32 -15.29
N GLY A 339 -25.47 -3.09 -15.56
CA GLY A 339 -26.23 -1.85 -15.32
C GLY A 339 -25.70 -0.98 -14.16
N LYS A 340 -24.77 -1.48 -13.33
CA LYS A 340 -24.14 -0.69 -12.27
C LYS A 340 -22.84 -0.06 -12.77
N VAL A 341 -22.68 1.23 -12.52
CA VAL A 341 -21.59 2.07 -13.01
C VAL A 341 -20.95 2.74 -11.81
N VAL A 342 -19.62 2.80 -11.79
CA VAL A 342 -18.92 3.68 -10.83
C VAL A 342 -18.77 5.03 -11.49
N ARG A 343 -19.40 6.05 -10.93
CA ARG A 343 -19.29 7.43 -11.42
C ARG A 343 -18.58 8.27 -10.38
N VAL A 344 -17.58 9.02 -10.83
CA VAL A 344 -16.85 9.99 -10.03
C VAL A 344 -16.97 11.35 -10.70
N SER A 345 -17.34 12.37 -9.95
CA SER A 345 -17.26 13.77 -10.38
C SER A 345 -16.40 14.58 -9.41
N CYS A 346 -15.62 15.52 -9.94
CA CYS A 346 -14.69 16.31 -9.14
C CYS A 346 -14.71 17.78 -9.58
N PRO A 347 -14.72 18.75 -8.64
CA PRO A 347 -14.58 20.16 -8.96
C PRO A 347 -13.16 20.46 -9.45
N LEU A 348 -12.97 21.65 -10.00
CA LEU A 348 -11.63 22.18 -10.29
C LEU A 348 -11.08 22.91 -9.08
N ARG A 349 -9.88 23.50 -9.21
CA ARG A 349 -9.28 24.30 -8.13
C ARG A 349 -8.76 25.65 -8.61
N ILE A 350 -8.88 26.65 -7.74
CA ILE A 350 -8.23 27.96 -7.85
C ILE A 350 -7.18 28.06 -6.73
N ASP A 351 -5.94 28.38 -7.09
CA ASP A 351 -4.89 28.79 -6.16
C ASP A 351 -4.96 30.31 -5.93
N PHE A 352 -5.08 30.73 -4.68
CA PHE A 352 -5.12 32.15 -4.31
C PHE A 352 -3.73 32.68 -3.92
N ALA A 353 -2.93 31.84 -3.27
CA ALA A 353 -1.58 32.16 -2.82
C ALA A 353 -0.79 30.88 -2.52
N GLY A 354 0.53 30.96 -2.63
CA GLY A 354 1.43 29.89 -2.18
C GLY A 354 1.83 28.87 -3.24
N GLY A 355 1.20 28.90 -4.43
CA GLY A 355 1.53 27.98 -5.52
C GLY A 355 3.02 28.02 -5.88
N TRP A 356 3.55 26.88 -6.34
CA TRP A 356 4.98 26.52 -6.48
C TRP A 356 5.66 26.05 -5.20
N SER A 357 5.23 26.48 -4.01
CA SER A 357 5.83 26.00 -2.76
C SER A 357 5.56 24.51 -2.49
N ASP A 358 4.57 23.92 -3.16
CA ASP A 358 4.13 22.52 -3.11
C ASP A 358 4.90 21.60 -4.07
N THR A 359 5.78 22.16 -4.89
CA THR A 359 6.42 21.44 -5.99
C THR A 359 7.81 20.92 -5.60
N PRO A 360 8.14 19.62 -5.78
CA PRO A 360 9.49 19.12 -5.55
C PRO A 360 10.53 19.74 -6.52
N PRO A 361 11.77 20.00 -6.07
CA PRO A 361 12.32 19.70 -4.74
C PRO A 361 12.00 20.76 -3.66
N ILE A 362 11.33 21.87 -4.00
CA ILE A 362 11.07 23.00 -3.08
C ILE A 362 10.34 22.52 -1.82
N CYS A 363 9.22 21.80 -1.98
CA CYS A 363 8.45 21.30 -0.84
C CYS A 363 9.18 20.22 -0.04
N GLU A 364 10.10 19.49 -0.67
CA GLU A 364 10.92 18.47 0.02
C GLU A 364 11.98 19.14 0.91
N GLN A 365 12.46 20.32 0.54
CA GLN A 365 13.49 21.06 1.29
C GLN A 365 12.90 22.01 2.32
N GLU A 366 11.84 22.73 1.97
CA GLU A 366 11.30 23.83 2.78
C GLU A 366 9.88 23.56 3.31
N GLY A 367 9.21 22.49 2.85
CA GLY A 367 7.77 22.29 3.05
C GLY A 367 6.93 23.26 2.23
N GLY A 368 5.71 22.87 1.85
CA GLY A 368 4.82 23.70 1.04
C GLY A 368 3.66 24.29 1.84
N THR A 369 3.14 25.43 1.37
CA THR A 369 1.93 26.06 1.91
C THR A 369 1.14 26.73 0.80
N VAL A 370 -0.08 26.26 0.54
CA VAL A 370 -0.95 26.77 -0.53
C VAL A 370 -2.33 27.09 0.02
N LEU A 371 -2.86 28.28 -0.29
CA LEU A 371 -4.26 28.62 -0.08
C LEU A 371 -5.01 28.43 -1.41
N ALA A 372 -5.97 27.51 -1.42
CA ALA A 372 -6.72 27.16 -2.61
C ALA A 372 -8.21 26.94 -2.32
N ALA A 373 -9.02 26.88 -3.36
CA ALA A 373 -10.44 26.57 -3.26
C ALA A 373 -10.87 25.57 -4.33
N ALA A 374 -11.75 24.65 -3.95
CA ALA A 374 -12.45 23.80 -4.91
C ALA A 374 -13.59 24.60 -5.53
N VAL A 375 -13.75 24.52 -6.85
CA VAL A 375 -14.78 25.28 -7.57
C VAL A 375 -15.49 24.45 -8.63
N THR A 376 -16.81 24.62 -8.70
CA THR A 376 -17.61 24.19 -9.83
C THR A 376 -17.55 25.24 -10.93
N LEU A 377 -17.74 24.81 -12.19
CA LEU A 377 -17.95 25.73 -13.31
C LEU A 377 -19.31 25.50 -13.90
N ASN A 378 -20.03 26.58 -14.22
CA ASN A 378 -21.35 26.52 -14.83
C ASN A 378 -22.34 25.62 -14.06
N GLY A 379 -22.24 25.64 -12.72
CA GLY A 379 -23.08 24.83 -11.83
C GLY A 379 -22.77 23.33 -11.81
N ARG A 380 -21.62 22.91 -12.37
CA ARG A 380 -21.25 21.49 -12.50
C ARG A 380 -19.81 21.25 -12.06
N ARG A 381 -19.54 20.03 -11.59
CA ARG A 381 -18.19 19.47 -11.44
C ARG A 381 -17.67 19.10 -12.84
N PRO A 382 -16.65 19.81 -13.38
CA PRO A 382 -16.29 19.66 -14.80
C PRO A 382 -15.61 18.34 -15.13
N VAL A 383 -14.93 17.72 -14.16
CA VAL A 383 -14.24 16.44 -14.33
C VAL A 383 -15.20 15.32 -13.98
N LYS A 384 -15.37 14.37 -14.89
CA LYS A 384 -16.18 13.17 -14.71
C LYS A 384 -15.47 11.94 -15.22
N VAL A 385 -15.59 10.87 -14.45
CA VAL A 385 -15.09 9.54 -14.78
C VAL A 385 -16.22 8.54 -14.57
N GLU A 386 -16.43 7.67 -15.54
CA GLU A 386 -17.34 6.53 -15.41
C GLU A 386 -16.56 5.26 -15.71
N ILE A 387 -16.73 4.24 -14.86
CA ILE A 387 -16.24 2.89 -15.12
C ILE A 387 -17.45 1.99 -15.29
N HIS A 388 -17.49 1.27 -16.41
CA HIS A 388 -18.52 0.26 -16.71
C HIS A 388 -17.88 -1.12 -16.84
N PRO A 389 -18.51 -2.19 -16.35
CA PRO A 389 -18.01 -3.54 -16.54
C PRO A 389 -18.25 -4.01 -17.98
N ARG A 390 -17.23 -4.64 -18.58
CA ARG A 390 -17.34 -5.30 -19.89
C ARG A 390 -17.31 -6.82 -19.77
N ARG A 391 -18.00 -7.48 -20.71
CA ARG A 391 -18.06 -8.95 -20.82
C ARG A 391 -16.84 -9.53 -21.53
N ASP A 392 -16.36 -8.85 -22.57
CA ASP A 392 -15.07 -9.16 -23.15
C ASP A 392 -13.99 -8.66 -22.18
N LYS A 393 -13.01 -9.50 -21.85
CA LYS A 393 -11.97 -9.24 -20.84
C LYS A 393 -10.97 -8.14 -21.25
N SER A 394 -11.39 -7.24 -22.13
CA SER A 394 -10.64 -6.10 -22.66
C SER A 394 -10.90 -4.82 -21.88
N LEU A 395 -9.98 -3.89 -21.99
CA LEU A 395 -10.10 -2.54 -21.47
C LEU A 395 -10.35 -1.58 -22.63
N LYS A 396 -11.44 -0.82 -22.61
CA LYS A 396 -11.67 0.28 -23.53
C LYS A 396 -11.55 1.61 -22.77
N ILE A 397 -10.81 2.55 -23.33
CA ILE A 397 -10.67 3.90 -22.78
C ILE A 397 -11.37 4.85 -23.74
N ILE A 398 -12.23 5.74 -23.23
CA ILE A 398 -13.02 6.68 -24.03
C ILE A 398 -12.85 8.08 -23.45
N SER A 399 -12.43 9.04 -24.26
CA SER A 399 -12.45 10.48 -23.91
C SER A 399 -13.59 11.16 -24.65
N LYS A 400 -14.63 11.57 -23.92
CA LYS A 400 -15.81 12.23 -24.49
C LYS A 400 -15.47 13.61 -25.06
N ASP A 401 -14.58 14.35 -24.40
CA ASP A 401 -14.15 15.69 -24.77
C ASP A 401 -13.27 15.71 -26.03
N LEU A 402 -12.49 14.66 -26.28
CA LEU A 402 -11.66 14.55 -27.49
C LEU A 402 -12.34 13.75 -28.61
N GLY A 403 -13.46 13.08 -28.34
CA GLY A 403 -14.12 12.18 -29.29
C GLY A 403 -13.24 10.99 -29.68
N ARG A 404 -12.38 10.52 -28.77
CA ARG A 404 -11.40 9.44 -29.03
C ARG A 404 -11.66 8.22 -28.16
N GLU A 405 -11.36 7.06 -28.71
CA GLU A 405 -11.40 5.79 -27.98
C GLU A 405 -10.24 4.89 -28.37
N THR A 406 -9.86 3.98 -27.47
CA THR A 406 -8.88 2.94 -27.73
C THR A 406 -9.27 1.66 -26.99
N LEU A 407 -8.92 0.51 -27.56
CA LEU A 407 -9.17 -0.82 -27.01
C LEU A 407 -7.84 -1.51 -26.72
N ILE A 408 -7.69 -2.01 -25.51
CA ILE A 408 -6.50 -2.66 -24.98
C ILE A 408 -6.88 -4.09 -24.57
N CYS A 409 -6.37 -5.08 -25.29
CA CYS A 409 -6.71 -6.49 -25.09
C CYS A 409 -5.71 -7.26 -24.21
N SER A 410 -4.57 -6.65 -23.84
CA SER A 410 -3.54 -7.26 -22.99
C SER A 410 -3.05 -6.30 -21.93
N SER A 411 -2.88 -6.75 -20.69
CA SER A 411 -2.35 -5.93 -19.60
C SER A 411 -0.90 -5.50 -19.82
N SER A 412 -0.13 -6.18 -20.69
CA SER A 412 1.22 -5.75 -21.05
C SER A 412 1.20 -4.39 -21.75
N ALA A 413 0.20 -4.14 -22.60
CA ALA A 413 0.07 -2.93 -23.39
C ALA A 413 -0.24 -1.66 -22.57
N ILE A 414 -0.58 -1.81 -21.28
CA ILE A 414 -0.68 -0.66 -20.36
C ILE A 414 0.68 0.03 -20.22
N ASN A 415 1.76 -0.76 -20.18
CA ASN A 415 3.10 -0.28 -19.79
C ASN A 415 4.02 0.03 -20.98
N ASP A 416 3.52 -0.03 -22.22
CA ASP A 416 4.36 0.09 -23.42
C ASP A 416 5.01 1.49 -23.57
N SER A 417 4.30 2.55 -23.17
CA SER A 417 4.79 3.93 -23.20
C SER A 417 3.92 4.83 -22.32
N PHE A 418 4.55 5.72 -21.55
CA PHE A 418 3.88 6.76 -20.77
C PHE A 418 4.14 8.17 -21.34
N ASP A 419 4.21 8.28 -22.67
CA ASP A 419 4.33 9.59 -23.34
C ASP A 419 3.09 10.46 -23.05
N PRO A 420 3.24 11.64 -22.43
CA PRO A 420 2.13 12.53 -22.09
C PRO A 420 1.45 13.16 -23.31
N THR A 421 2.03 13.05 -24.51
CA THR A 421 1.39 13.47 -25.77
C THR A 421 0.30 12.49 -26.23
N ASP A 422 0.35 11.23 -25.77
CA ASP A 422 -0.75 10.28 -25.96
C ASP A 422 -1.91 10.64 -25.03
N TRP A 423 -3.08 10.87 -25.64
CA TRP A 423 -4.31 11.22 -24.95
C TRP A 423 -4.77 10.16 -23.94
N SER A 424 -4.44 8.88 -24.15
CA SER A 424 -4.83 7.77 -23.28
C SER A 424 -3.85 7.55 -22.11
N CYS A 425 -2.68 8.18 -22.16
CA CYS A 425 -1.55 7.95 -21.25
C CYS A 425 -1.93 8.11 -19.78
N LEU A 426 -2.71 9.15 -19.44
CA LEU A 426 -3.14 9.40 -18.06
C LEU A 426 -3.90 8.21 -17.46
N VAL A 427 -4.81 7.60 -18.21
CA VAL A 427 -5.58 6.44 -17.74
C VAL A 427 -4.68 5.20 -17.65
N ARG A 428 -3.78 5.00 -18.62
CA ARG A 428 -2.80 3.89 -18.58
C ARG A 428 -1.84 4.02 -17.39
N ALA A 429 -1.34 5.21 -17.11
CA ALA A 429 -0.52 5.51 -15.95
C ALA A 429 -1.29 5.32 -14.62
N ALA A 430 -2.57 5.72 -14.57
CA ALA A 430 -3.44 5.46 -13.41
C ALA A 430 -3.60 3.96 -13.13
N LEU A 431 -3.83 3.14 -14.15
CA LEU A 431 -3.88 1.68 -14.03
C LEU A 431 -2.55 1.10 -13.51
N HIS A 432 -1.42 1.63 -14.00
CA HIS A 432 -0.09 1.23 -13.57
C HIS A 432 0.14 1.52 -12.06
N VAL A 433 -0.05 2.77 -11.61
CA VAL A 433 0.26 3.18 -10.21
C VAL A 433 -0.72 2.63 -9.18
N THR A 434 -1.93 2.25 -9.59
CA THR A 434 -2.91 1.55 -8.75
C THR A 434 -2.67 0.04 -8.68
N GLY A 435 -1.82 -0.49 -9.58
CA GLY A 435 -1.60 -1.92 -9.77
C GLY A 435 -2.87 -2.65 -10.22
N PHE A 436 -3.80 -1.94 -10.88
CA PHE A 436 -5.06 -2.50 -11.32
C PHE A 436 -4.83 -3.44 -12.52
N LYS A 437 -5.31 -4.68 -12.41
CA LYS A 437 -5.19 -5.69 -13.47
C LYS A 437 -6.58 -6.02 -14.01
N PHE A 438 -6.81 -5.73 -15.29
CA PHE A 438 -7.98 -6.22 -16.00
C PHE A 438 -7.71 -7.63 -16.53
N GLY A 439 -8.75 -8.46 -16.69
CA GLY A 439 -8.61 -9.84 -17.20
C GLY A 439 -9.60 -10.86 -16.62
N SER A 440 -10.11 -10.62 -15.41
CA SER A 440 -11.27 -11.34 -14.85
C SER A 440 -12.57 -10.72 -15.35
N ILE A 441 -12.58 -9.39 -15.41
CA ILE A 441 -13.62 -8.53 -15.97
C ILE A 441 -12.94 -7.50 -16.88
N GLY A 442 -13.56 -7.16 -18.01
CA GLY A 442 -13.13 -6.02 -18.83
C GLY A 442 -13.74 -4.72 -18.30
N LEU A 443 -13.26 -3.58 -18.77
CA LEU A 443 -13.76 -2.26 -18.32
C LEU A 443 -13.90 -1.29 -19.49
N ASP A 444 -14.96 -0.49 -19.49
CA ASP A 444 -14.99 0.78 -20.19
C ASP A 444 -14.64 1.87 -19.18
N ILE A 445 -13.53 2.58 -19.39
CA ILE A 445 -13.17 3.77 -18.62
C ILE A 445 -13.47 4.99 -19.48
N ILE A 446 -14.50 5.71 -19.11
CA ILE A 446 -14.98 6.90 -19.79
C ILE A 446 -14.52 8.11 -19.00
N ILE A 447 -13.76 8.99 -19.62
CA ILE A 447 -13.28 10.25 -19.03
C ILE A 447 -13.85 11.44 -19.78
N SER A 448 -14.08 12.53 -19.05
CA SER A 448 -14.41 13.83 -19.64
C SER A 448 -13.99 14.96 -18.71
N ALA A 449 -13.47 16.05 -19.27
CA ALA A 449 -13.24 17.29 -18.57
C ALA A 449 -13.87 18.44 -19.37
N ASP A 450 -14.89 19.10 -18.82
CA ASP A 450 -15.58 20.22 -19.47
C ASP A 450 -14.80 21.54 -19.30
N VAL A 451 -13.50 21.49 -19.61
CA VAL A 451 -12.57 22.63 -19.63
C VAL A 451 -11.45 22.38 -20.64
N PRO A 452 -10.97 23.41 -21.35
CA PRO A 452 -9.86 23.24 -22.27
C PRO A 452 -8.57 22.76 -21.58
N LYS A 453 -7.81 21.88 -22.25
CA LYS A 453 -6.44 21.53 -21.81
C LYS A 453 -5.58 22.79 -21.67
N GLY A 454 -4.80 22.86 -20.60
CA GLY A 454 -4.01 24.05 -20.28
C GLY A 454 -4.83 25.19 -19.67
N SER A 455 -5.94 24.87 -19.00
CA SER A 455 -6.80 25.82 -18.28
C SER A 455 -6.11 26.50 -17.10
N GLY A 456 -5.03 25.91 -16.55
CA GLY A 456 -4.42 26.39 -15.31
C GLY A 456 -5.26 26.10 -14.06
N MET A 457 -6.28 25.24 -14.15
CA MET A 457 -7.24 24.90 -13.07
C MET A 457 -6.98 23.52 -12.44
N GLY A 458 -5.81 22.92 -12.68
CA GLY A 458 -5.40 21.61 -12.15
C GLY A 458 -6.10 20.42 -12.80
N THR A 459 -6.67 20.62 -13.99
CA THR A 459 -7.55 19.65 -14.65
C THR A 459 -6.90 18.28 -14.82
N SER A 460 -5.63 18.21 -15.19
CA SER A 460 -4.94 16.93 -15.42
C SER A 460 -4.80 16.12 -14.13
N SER A 461 -4.28 16.73 -13.05
CA SER A 461 -4.08 16.05 -11.77
C SER A 461 -5.40 15.68 -11.10
N ILE A 462 -6.43 16.52 -11.26
CA ILE A 462 -7.80 16.24 -10.78
C ILE A 462 -8.46 15.11 -11.59
N LEU A 463 -8.25 15.06 -12.90
CA LEU A 463 -8.70 13.93 -13.72
C LEU A 463 -7.97 12.64 -13.33
N GLY A 464 -6.66 12.71 -13.12
CA GLY A 464 -5.86 11.61 -12.58
C GLY A 464 -6.39 11.12 -11.23
N SER A 465 -6.69 12.06 -10.32
CA SER A 465 -7.31 11.79 -9.01
C SER A 465 -8.63 11.04 -9.16
N SER A 466 -9.49 11.51 -10.07
CA SER A 466 -10.83 10.92 -10.30
C SER A 466 -10.74 9.51 -10.88
N VAL A 467 -9.80 9.27 -11.81
CA VAL A 467 -9.55 7.94 -12.38
C VAL A 467 -8.97 7.00 -11.32
N ILE A 468 -7.97 7.44 -10.57
CA ILE A 468 -7.35 6.65 -9.50
C ILE A 468 -8.37 6.31 -8.42
N ALA A 469 -9.17 7.28 -7.95
CA ALA A 469 -10.23 7.05 -6.98
C ALA A 469 -11.24 6.02 -7.50
N ALA A 470 -11.72 6.16 -8.74
CA ALA A 470 -12.64 5.20 -9.35
C ALA A 470 -12.03 3.79 -9.46
N LEU A 471 -10.75 3.67 -9.84
CA LEU A 471 -10.06 2.39 -9.92
C LEU A 471 -9.84 1.73 -8.56
N LEU A 472 -9.46 2.50 -7.54
CA LEU A 472 -9.31 2.01 -6.17
C LEU A 472 -10.66 1.59 -5.59
N HIS A 473 -11.73 2.34 -5.87
CA HIS A 473 -13.09 1.95 -5.52
C HIS A 473 -13.45 0.61 -6.15
N VAL A 474 -13.26 0.46 -7.46
CA VAL A 474 -13.53 -0.81 -8.16
C VAL A 474 -12.69 -1.94 -7.59
N LYS A 475 -11.43 -1.68 -7.22
CA LYS A 475 -10.53 -2.68 -6.64
C LYS A 475 -10.95 -3.11 -5.23
N ARG A 476 -11.50 -2.20 -4.42
CA ARG A 476 -11.91 -2.44 -3.02
C ARG A 476 -13.34 -2.95 -2.88
N TYR A 477 -14.26 -2.37 -3.64
CA TYR A 477 -15.70 -2.53 -3.48
C TYR A 477 -16.39 -3.04 -4.76
N GLY A 478 -15.64 -3.26 -5.86
CA GLY A 478 -16.24 -3.56 -7.16
C GLY A 478 -17.17 -2.43 -7.62
N PHE A 479 -18.38 -2.79 -8.06
CA PHE A 479 -19.43 -1.83 -8.41
C PHE A 479 -20.50 -1.70 -7.30
N ALA A 480 -20.14 -2.04 -6.07
CA ALA A 480 -21.00 -1.78 -4.91
C ALA A 480 -21.01 -0.28 -4.58
N LYS A 481 -22.07 0.15 -3.90
CA LYS A 481 -22.20 1.53 -3.44
C LYS A 481 -21.29 1.74 -2.22
N SER A 482 -20.33 2.63 -2.37
CA SER A 482 -19.49 3.17 -1.29
C SER A 482 -19.10 4.60 -1.67
N SER A 483 -18.83 5.43 -0.67
CA SER A 483 -18.32 6.79 -0.86
C SER A 483 -17.01 7.01 -0.09
N GLU A 484 -16.37 5.94 0.37
CA GLU A 484 -15.10 6.00 1.09
C GLU A 484 -13.95 6.30 0.12
N ILE A 485 -13.16 7.32 0.45
CA ILE A 485 -12.01 7.74 -0.34
C ILE A 485 -10.87 8.05 0.63
N ASP A 486 -9.75 7.38 0.40
CA ASP A 486 -8.49 7.74 1.04
C ASP A 486 -7.82 8.84 0.19
N ILE A 487 -8.00 10.09 0.61
CA ILE A 487 -7.52 11.27 -0.12
C ILE A 487 -5.98 11.28 -0.20
N ASP A 488 -5.31 10.82 0.86
CA ASP A 488 -3.85 10.78 0.94
C ASP A 488 -3.29 9.73 -0.03
N GLU A 489 -3.90 8.54 -0.07
CA GLU A 489 -3.50 7.50 -1.03
C GLU A 489 -3.72 7.96 -2.48
N VAL A 490 -4.87 8.57 -2.78
CA VAL A 490 -5.14 9.07 -4.13
C VAL A 490 -4.12 10.15 -4.49
N GLY A 491 -3.87 11.10 -3.59
CA GLY A 491 -2.94 12.20 -3.82
C GLY A 491 -1.50 11.74 -4.05
N GLU A 492 -1.03 10.75 -3.27
CA GLU A 492 0.28 10.15 -3.44
C GLU A 492 0.41 9.42 -4.79
N LYS A 493 -0.62 8.68 -5.20
CA LYS A 493 -0.62 7.99 -6.49
C LYS A 493 -0.66 8.95 -7.67
N VAL A 494 -1.30 10.11 -7.54
CA VAL A 494 -1.26 11.17 -8.57
C VAL A 494 0.15 11.71 -8.74
N LEU A 495 0.88 12.00 -7.65
CA LEU A 495 2.29 12.42 -7.74
C LEU A 495 3.16 11.37 -8.45
N ARG A 496 2.93 10.08 -8.15
CA ARG A 496 3.60 8.97 -8.82
C ARG A 496 3.23 8.89 -10.31
N LEU A 497 1.95 9.08 -10.64
CA LEU A 497 1.43 9.10 -12.01
C LEU A 497 2.09 10.19 -12.84
N GLU A 498 2.17 11.42 -12.32
CA GLU A 498 2.78 12.56 -13.02
C GLU A 498 4.29 12.39 -13.23
N ARG A 499 4.96 11.74 -12.27
CA ARG A 499 6.38 11.37 -12.39
C ARG A 499 6.60 10.33 -13.48
N VAL A 500 5.75 9.30 -13.54
CA VAL A 500 5.78 8.26 -14.59
C VAL A 500 5.53 8.86 -15.98
N MET A 501 4.61 9.83 -16.08
CA MET A 501 4.33 10.54 -17.34
C MET A 501 5.37 11.61 -17.71
N GLY A 502 6.35 11.90 -16.84
CA GLY A 502 7.33 12.95 -17.06
C GLY A 502 6.72 14.36 -17.19
N THR A 503 5.50 14.57 -16.67
CA THR A 503 4.88 15.89 -16.58
C THR A 503 5.35 16.63 -15.33
N GLY A 504 5.67 15.88 -14.27
CA GLY A 504 5.95 16.44 -12.95
C GLY A 504 4.76 17.21 -12.39
N GLY A 505 4.97 17.89 -11.27
CA GLY A 505 3.93 18.65 -10.60
C GLY A 505 4.18 18.72 -9.09
N GLY A 506 3.48 19.64 -8.44
CA GLY A 506 3.34 19.65 -7.00
C GLY A 506 2.08 18.90 -6.55
N TRP A 507 1.76 19.00 -5.27
CA TRP A 507 0.60 18.32 -4.70
C TRP A 507 -0.67 19.18 -4.64
N GLU A 508 -0.61 20.48 -4.94
CA GLU A 508 -1.76 21.38 -4.75
C GLU A 508 -3.00 20.96 -5.54
N ASP A 509 -2.83 20.52 -6.79
CA ASP A 509 -3.94 20.33 -7.73
C ASP A 509 -4.91 19.24 -7.25
N GLN A 510 -4.38 18.07 -6.92
CA GLN A 510 -5.13 16.91 -6.48
C GLN A 510 -5.78 17.14 -5.12
N PHE A 511 -5.05 17.64 -4.12
CA PHE A 511 -5.59 17.82 -2.79
C PHE A 511 -6.60 18.98 -2.75
N ALA A 512 -6.34 20.09 -3.45
CA ALA A 512 -7.27 21.21 -3.50
C ALA A 512 -8.56 20.87 -4.26
N GLY A 513 -8.48 20.10 -5.35
CA GLY A 513 -9.66 19.69 -6.12
C GLY A 513 -10.48 18.60 -5.43
N MET A 514 -9.85 17.61 -4.79
CA MET A 514 -10.58 16.52 -4.13
C MET A 514 -11.27 16.93 -2.83
N THR A 515 -10.77 17.96 -2.14
CA THR A 515 -11.32 18.36 -0.84
C THR A 515 -12.24 19.58 -0.97
N PRO A 516 -13.25 19.72 -0.10
CA PRO A 516 -14.24 20.80 -0.20
C PRO A 516 -13.71 22.19 0.18
N GLY A 517 -14.43 23.22 -0.23
CA GLY A 517 -14.37 24.59 0.25
C GLY A 517 -13.11 25.38 -0.13
N ILE A 518 -12.90 26.48 0.59
CA ILE A 518 -11.62 27.20 0.65
C ILE A 518 -10.77 26.54 1.74
N LYS A 519 -9.50 26.29 1.47
CA LYS A 519 -8.62 25.54 2.37
C LYS A 519 -7.17 26.01 2.29
N ILE A 520 -6.46 25.87 3.39
CA ILE A 520 -5.00 25.94 3.40
C ILE A 520 -4.43 24.52 3.44
N LEU A 521 -3.49 24.25 2.55
CA LEU A 521 -2.79 22.98 2.44
C LEU A 521 -1.35 23.20 2.87
N THR A 522 -0.82 22.31 3.71
CA THR A 522 0.57 22.40 4.19
C THR A 522 1.29 21.06 4.15
N SER A 523 2.59 21.08 3.91
CA SER A 523 3.48 19.93 4.11
C SER A 523 4.74 20.34 4.87
N SER A 524 5.31 19.38 5.59
CA SER A 524 6.63 19.53 6.20
C SER A 524 7.75 19.20 5.19
N PRO A 525 8.96 19.73 5.38
CA PRO A 525 10.14 19.24 4.67
C PRO A 525 10.31 17.72 4.79
N GLY A 526 10.78 17.09 3.71
CA GLY A 526 11.04 15.67 3.62
C GLY A 526 10.67 15.06 2.27
N LYS A 527 11.26 13.92 1.93
CA LYS A 527 10.91 13.20 0.69
C LYS A 527 9.50 12.63 0.69
N GLU A 528 8.98 12.32 1.88
CA GLU A 528 7.60 11.88 2.06
C GLU A 528 6.73 13.11 2.34
N GLN A 529 5.96 13.52 1.32
CA GLN A 529 5.10 14.69 1.38
C GLN A 529 3.72 14.31 1.94
N LYS A 530 3.54 14.46 3.25
CA LYS A 530 2.22 14.33 3.91
C LYS A 530 1.52 15.68 3.91
N VAL A 531 0.44 15.79 3.16
CA VAL A 531 -0.31 17.04 2.98
C VAL A 531 -1.41 17.14 4.02
N LYS A 532 -1.31 18.11 4.91
CA LYS A 532 -2.39 18.47 5.82
C LYS A 532 -3.34 19.44 5.12
N VAL A 533 -4.62 19.10 5.08
CA VAL A 533 -5.67 19.97 4.54
C VAL A 533 -6.50 20.56 5.68
N GLU A 534 -6.53 21.88 5.78
CA GLU A 534 -7.34 22.60 6.76
C GLU A 534 -8.35 23.50 6.05
N LYS A 535 -9.63 23.18 6.19
CA LYS A 535 -10.73 24.00 5.65
C LYS A 535 -10.77 25.34 6.37
N ILE A 536 -10.91 26.42 5.59
CA ILE A 536 -11.06 27.78 6.10
C ILE A 536 -12.55 28.08 6.25
N GLU A 537 -13.00 28.21 7.49
CA GLU A 537 -14.37 28.64 7.79
C GLU A 537 -14.50 30.16 7.56
N VAL A 538 -15.05 30.53 6.41
CA VAL A 538 -15.29 31.94 6.03
C VAL A 538 -16.69 32.37 6.49
N PRO A 539 -16.84 33.53 7.16
CA PRO A 539 -18.15 34.03 7.56
C PRO A 539 -19.11 34.13 6.36
N LYS A 540 -20.36 33.64 6.51
CA LYS A 540 -21.33 33.57 5.40
C LYS A 540 -21.52 34.90 4.65
N LYS A 541 -21.52 36.02 5.37
CA LYS A 541 -21.62 37.38 4.78
C LYS A 541 -20.43 37.67 3.87
N VAL A 542 -19.22 37.35 4.33
CA VAL A 542 -17.96 37.51 3.60
C VAL A 542 -17.93 36.59 2.39
N LEU A 543 -18.35 35.33 2.52
CA LEU A 543 -18.42 34.38 1.40
C LEU A 543 -19.39 34.85 0.31
N LYS A 544 -20.54 35.40 0.70
CA LYS A 544 -21.51 36.00 -0.24
C LYS A 544 -20.92 37.22 -0.96
N GLU A 545 -20.22 38.08 -0.22
CA GLU A 545 -19.55 39.24 -0.78
C GLU A 545 -18.45 38.83 -1.77
N LEU A 546 -17.54 37.93 -1.37
CA LEU A 546 -16.52 37.34 -2.24
C LEU A 546 -17.13 36.77 -3.52
N SER A 547 -18.19 35.96 -3.40
CA SER A 547 -18.86 35.37 -4.56
C SER A 547 -19.44 36.42 -5.51
N SER A 548 -19.98 37.52 -4.97
CA SER A 548 -20.57 38.61 -5.77
C SER A 548 -19.52 39.49 -6.48
N ARG A 549 -18.29 39.52 -5.97
CA ARG A 549 -17.17 40.32 -6.50
C ARG A 549 -16.24 39.49 -7.40
N SER A 550 -16.25 38.17 -7.27
CA SER A 550 -15.31 37.30 -7.96
C SER A 550 -15.73 37.00 -9.39
N ILE A 551 -14.74 36.99 -10.28
CA ILE A 551 -14.90 36.67 -11.70
C ILE A 551 -13.82 35.66 -12.06
N LEU A 552 -14.22 34.66 -12.83
CA LEU A 552 -13.32 33.69 -13.42
C LEU A 552 -13.43 33.80 -14.94
N TYR A 553 -12.32 34.15 -15.59
CA TYR A 553 -12.26 34.45 -17.01
C TYR A 553 -11.25 33.56 -17.70
N PHE A 554 -11.66 32.82 -18.73
CA PHE A 554 -10.72 32.07 -19.56
C PHE A 554 -10.11 33.00 -20.61
N THR A 555 -8.79 33.15 -20.57
CA THR A 555 -8.05 34.06 -21.46
C THR A 555 -8.01 33.62 -22.92
N GLY A 556 -8.39 32.38 -23.22
CA GLY A 556 -8.27 31.78 -24.55
C GLY A 556 -6.85 31.30 -24.91
N GLN A 557 -5.84 31.69 -24.12
CA GLN A 557 -4.47 31.24 -24.30
C GLN A 557 -4.27 29.90 -23.59
N LYS A 558 -3.79 28.88 -24.33
CA LYS A 558 -3.47 27.56 -23.79
C LYS A 558 -1.97 27.40 -23.62
N ARG A 559 -1.55 26.76 -22.54
CA ARG A 559 -0.14 26.51 -22.29
C ARG A 559 0.11 25.18 -21.59
N MET A 560 1.25 24.57 -21.89
CA MET A 560 1.76 23.45 -21.10
C MET A 560 2.48 23.94 -19.84
N ALA A 561 1.96 23.56 -18.67
CA ALA A 561 2.54 23.88 -17.36
C ALA A 561 3.99 23.39 -17.23
N ARG A 562 4.35 22.26 -17.85
CA ARG A 562 5.70 21.67 -17.82
C ARG A 562 6.83 22.65 -18.21
N ASN A 563 6.56 23.55 -19.15
CA ASN A 563 7.58 24.50 -19.60
C ASN A 563 7.82 25.61 -18.56
N VAL A 564 6.79 26.03 -17.84
CA VAL A 564 6.92 26.97 -16.71
C VAL A 564 7.61 26.28 -15.54
N LEU A 565 7.15 25.08 -15.19
CA LEU A 565 7.71 24.23 -14.14
C LEU A 565 9.24 24.11 -14.30
N ARG A 566 9.72 23.76 -15.50
CA ARG A 566 11.17 23.62 -15.75
C ARG A 566 11.96 24.90 -15.48
N ARG A 567 11.40 26.07 -15.80
CA ARG A 567 12.08 27.36 -15.56
C ARG A 567 12.09 27.74 -14.09
N VAL A 568 10.96 27.58 -13.39
CA VAL A 568 10.87 27.84 -11.94
C VAL A 568 11.82 26.93 -11.18
N LEU A 569 11.85 25.64 -11.51
CA LEU A 569 12.76 24.69 -10.88
C LEU A 569 14.22 24.98 -11.21
N GLY A 570 14.55 25.30 -12.46
CA GLY A 570 15.91 25.71 -12.83
C GLY A 570 16.37 26.95 -12.06
N PHE A 571 15.53 27.97 -11.96
CA PHE A 571 15.82 29.19 -11.20
C PHE A 571 16.04 28.90 -9.70
N TYR A 572 15.26 27.99 -9.13
CA TYR A 572 15.42 27.56 -7.74
C TYR A 572 16.70 26.75 -7.52
N GLU A 573 17.01 25.80 -8.41
CA GLU A 573 18.18 24.93 -8.33
C GLU A 573 19.50 25.67 -8.58
N GLU A 574 19.50 26.72 -9.40
CA GLU A 574 20.68 27.56 -9.64
C GLU A 574 21.06 28.41 -8.40
N ASN A 575 20.10 28.75 -7.54
CA ASN A 575 20.32 29.56 -6.34
C ASN A 575 19.46 29.12 -5.12
N PRO A 576 19.62 27.89 -4.59
CA PRO A 576 18.71 27.31 -3.59
C PRO A 576 18.78 27.99 -2.22
N HIS A 577 19.83 28.77 -1.96
CA HIS A 577 20.00 29.58 -0.74
C HIS A 577 19.92 31.09 -1.00
N GLY A 578 19.55 31.49 -2.23
CA GLY A 578 19.50 32.87 -2.67
C GLY A 578 18.08 33.43 -2.77
N PHE A 579 17.88 34.33 -3.74
CA PHE A 579 16.62 35.05 -3.94
C PHE A 579 15.40 34.13 -4.16
N ALA A 580 15.58 32.99 -4.83
CA ALA A 580 14.50 32.03 -5.07
C ALA A 580 13.89 31.48 -3.77
N LYS A 581 14.73 31.18 -2.76
CA LYS A 581 14.27 30.73 -1.44
C LYS A 581 13.54 31.83 -0.68
N ILE A 582 13.99 33.08 -0.76
CA ILE A 582 13.28 34.23 -0.17
C ILE A 582 11.89 34.38 -0.78
N LEU A 583 11.78 34.26 -2.11
CA LEU A 583 10.50 34.30 -2.80
C LEU A 583 9.60 33.14 -2.37
N VAL A 584 10.10 31.90 -2.28
CA VAL A 584 9.33 30.74 -1.80
C VAL A 584 8.81 30.96 -0.38
N SER A 585 9.63 31.48 0.54
CA SER A 585 9.17 31.82 1.89
C SER A 585 8.07 32.89 1.86
N ALA A 586 8.23 33.93 1.04
CA ALA A 586 7.22 34.96 0.86
C ALA A 586 5.89 34.39 0.32
N LEU A 587 5.94 33.44 -0.64
CA LEU A 587 4.75 32.76 -1.14
C LEU A 587 3.98 32.05 -0.01
N LYS A 588 4.71 31.33 0.85
CA LYS A 588 4.13 30.57 1.98
C LYS A 588 3.53 31.49 3.03
N ASP A 589 4.27 32.51 3.46
CA ASP A 589 3.81 33.49 4.44
C ASP A 589 2.57 34.24 3.96
N ASN A 590 2.57 34.59 2.68
CA ASN A 590 1.43 35.24 2.03
C ASN A 590 0.19 34.34 1.97
N ALA A 591 0.34 33.02 1.77
CA ALA A 591 -0.77 32.07 1.85
C ALA A 591 -1.37 31.98 3.27
N ILE A 592 -0.53 31.96 4.30
CA ILE A 592 -0.97 31.97 5.71
C ILE A 592 -1.69 33.28 6.05
N LYS A 593 -1.14 34.41 5.61
CA LYS A 593 -1.73 35.74 5.80
C LYS A 593 -3.10 35.84 5.12
N ALA A 594 -3.20 35.39 3.87
CA ALA A 594 -4.45 35.36 3.11
C ALA A 594 -5.51 34.48 3.78
N ALA A 595 -5.11 33.30 4.28
CA ALA A 595 -6.02 32.39 5.00
C ALA A 595 -6.53 33.02 6.30
N THR A 596 -5.65 33.71 7.04
CA THR A 596 -6.00 34.43 8.27
C THR A 596 -6.95 35.59 7.99
N ALA A 597 -6.72 36.33 6.90
CA ALA A 597 -7.59 37.42 6.47
C ALA A 597 -9.01 36.93 6.17
N LEU A 598 -9.14 35.82 5.42
CA LEU A 598 -10.44 35.21 5.13
C LEU A 598 -11.17 34.74 6.40
N LYS A 599 -10.45 34.11 7.36
CA LYS A 599 -11.02 33.72 8.67
C LYS A 599 -11.57 34.91 9.44
N ARG A 600 -10.91 36.07 9.35
CA ARG A 600 -11.31 37.32 10.02
C ARG A 600 -12.33 38.15 9.25
N GLY A 601 -12.65 37.77 8.00
CA GLY A 601 -13.53 38.53 7.13
C GLY A 601 -12.91 39.77 6.49
N ASP A 602 -11.58 39.86 6.47
CA ASP A 602 -10.81 40.97 5.89
C ASP A 602 -10.51 40.70 4.41
N ILE A 603 -11.44 41.14 3.54
CA ILE A 603 -11.32 40.95 2.08
C ILE A 603 -10.21 41.81 1.48
N ASP A 604 -9.91 42.98 2.06
CA ASP A 604 -8.90 43.90 1.51
C ASP A 604 -7.48 43.39 1.75
N THR A 605 -7.21 42.83 2.94
CA THR A 605 -5.95 42.11 3.18
C THR A 605 -5.86 40.88 2.30
N PHE A 606 -6.93 40.11 2.13
CA PHE A 606 -6.95 38.96 1.22
C PHE A 606 -6.61 39.36 -0.23
N ALA A 607 -7.22 40.44 -0.73
CA ALA A 607 -6.95 40.99 -2.06
C ALA A 607 -5.48 41.43 -2.20
N SER A 608 -4.95 42.13 -1.19
CA SER A 608 -3.56 42.56 -1.15
C SER A 608 -2.60 41.36 -1.20
N CYS A 609 -2.93 40.27 -0.51
CA CYS A 609 -2.15 39.04 -0.55
C CYS A 609 -2.16 38.41 -1.95
N ILE A 610 -3.30 38.37 -2.65
CA ILE A 610 -3.36 37.85 -4.03
C ILE A 610 -2.47 38.67 -4.96
N ASN A 611 -2.47 40.00 -4.85
CA ASN A 611 -1.60 40.85 -5.67
C ASN A 611 -0.11 40.64 -5.37
N ALA A 612 0.24 40.48 -4.08
CA ALA A 612 1.61 40.15 -3.68
C ALA A 612 2.04 38.79 -4.25
N TYR A 613 1.19 37.77 -4.13
CA TYR A 613 1.39 36.46 -4.75
C TYR A 613 1.63 36.56 -6.25
N TRP A 614 0.79 37.33 -6.97
CA TRP A 614 0.94 37.50 -8.41
C TRP A 614 2.27 38.16 -8.79
N ARG A 615 2.69 39.19 -8.05
CA ARG A 615 3.99 39.83 -8.24
C ARG A 615 5.14 38.85 -8.02
N ASP A 616 5.12 38.14 -6.90
CA ASP A 616 6.21 37.24 -6.50
C ASP A 616 6.31 36.02 -7.46
N LYS A 617 5.17 35.55 -7.97
CA LYS A 617 5.10 34.52 -9.02
C LYS A 617 5.74 34.97 -10.33
N LYS A 618 5.54 36.23 -10.74
CA LYS A 618 6.22 36.81 -11.91
C LYS A 618 7.73 36.96 -11.71
N LEU A 619 8.18 37.19 -10.47
CA LEU A 619 9.62 37.22 -10.15
C LEU A 619 10.27 35.83 -10.21
N LEU A 620 9.53 34.76 -9.88
CA LEU A 620 10.00 33.37 -10.01
C LEU A 620 10.08 32.90 -11.46
N ASP A 621 9.15 33.31 -12.32
CA ASP A 621 9.21 33.06 -13.75
C ASP A 621 8.55 34.19 -14.53
N ALA A 622 9.34 34.88 -15.37
CA ALA A 622 8.84 35.90 -16.29
C ALA A 622 7.78 35.35 -17.27
N GLY A 623 7.84 34.04 -17.55
CA GLY A 623 6.82 33.35 -18.35
C GLY A 623 5.47 33.17 -17.64
N SER A 624 5.30 33.61 -16.39
CA SER A 624 4.01 33.58 -15.68
C SER A 624 2.95 34.50 -16.32
N THR A 625 3.35 35.49 -17.11
CA THR A 625 2.46 36.38 -17.88
C THR A 625 2.99 36.59 -19.30
N ASN A 626 2.27 37.37 -20.11
CA ASN A 626 2.69 37.85 -21.42
C ASN A 626 1.92 39.13 -21.78
N GLU A 627 2.33 39.84 -22.83
CA GLU A 627 1.74 41.11 -23.26
C GLU A 627 0.21 41.05 -23.36
N LYS A 628 -0.34 40.03 -24.02
CA LYS A 628 -1.81 39.88 -24.15
C LYS A 628 -2.50 39.70 -22.80
N VAL A 629 -1.89 39.00 -21.85
CA VAL A 629 -2.41 38.86 -20.49
C VAL A 629 -2.34 40.18 -19.73
N ASP A 630 -1.21 40.88 -19.86
CA ASP A 630 -0.98 42.15 -19.18
C ASP A 630 -1.93 43.25 -19.72
N ASP A 631 -2.14 43.33 -21.04
CA ASP A 631 -3.11 44.23 -21.67
C ASP A 631 -4.54 44.04 -21.11
N MET A 632 -4.96 42.78 -20.95
CA MET A 632 -6.25 42.45 -20.33
C MET A 632 -6.30 42.86 -18.87
N ILE A 633 -5.22 42.62 -18.14
CA ILE A 633 -5.12 43.00 -16.74
C ILE A 633 -5.27 44.52 -16.61
N ASP A 634 -4.56 45.30 -17.43
CA ASP A 634 -4.57 46.76 -17.39
C ASP A 634 -5.95 47.32 -17.71
N LEU A 635 -6.65 46.72 -18.67
CA LEU A 635 -8.00 47.11 -19.07
C LEU A 635 -9.01 47.04 -17.90
N VAL A 636 -8.89 46.05 -17.01
CA VAL A 636 -9.82 45.84 -15.89
C VAL A 636 -9.26 46.26 -14.54
N ARG A 637 -7.98 46.66 -14.48
CA ARG A 637 -7.26 47.05 -13.27
C ARG A 637 -7.99 48.12 -12.44
N PRO A 638 -8.52 49.21 -13.03
CA PRO A 638 -9.19 50.26 -12.25
C PRO A 638 -10.43 49.80 -11.47
N TYR A 639 -10.99 48.63 -11.82
CA TYR A 639 -12.20 48.08 -11.21
C TYR A 639 -11.92 46.85 -10.32
N SER A 640 -10.65 46.48 -10.17
CA SER A 640 -10.22 45.23 -9.54
C SER A 640 -9.45 45.49 -8.25
N SER A 641 -9.85 44.84 -7.15
CA SER A 641 -9.05 44.77 -5.92
C SER A 641 -7.87 43.82 -6.06
N ALA A 642 -8.04 42.70 -6.76
CA ALA A 642 -6.96 41.75 -7.01
C ALA A 642 -7.14 40.98 -8.32
N ILE A 643 -6.03 40.58 -8.93
CA ILE A 643 -6.04 39.69 -10.11
C ILE A 643 -4.83 38.76 -10.05
N THR A 644 -5.04 37.50 -10.44
CA THR A 644 -3.98 36.52 -10.65
C THR A 644 -4.37 35.55 -11.77
N LEU A 645 -3.37 34.95 -12.43
CA LEU A 645 -3.61 33.74 -13.23
C LEU A 645 -3.53 32.51 -12.34
N THR A 646 -4.45 31.58 -12.56
CA THR A 646 -4.50 30.31 -11.84
C THR A 646 -3.44 29.32 -12.36
N GLY A 647 -2.94 28.44 -11.49
CA GLY A 647 -1.96 27.40 -11.81
C GLY A 647 -0.62 27.99 -12.24
N ALA A 648 0.06 27.41 -13.23
CA ALA A 648 1.41 27.85 -13.58
C ALA A 648 1.51 29.28 -14.19
N GLY A 649 0.42 29.82 -14.74
CA GLY A 649 0.42 31.11 -15.45
C GLY A 649 0.77 31.02 -16.95
N GLY A 650 0.89 32.19 -17.59
CA GLY A 650 1.21 32.36 -19.01
C GLY A 650 0.04 32.06 -19.96
N GLY A 651 -1.17 31.94 -19.43
CA GLY A 651 -2.42 31.59 -20.12
C GLY A 651 -3.41 30.96 -19.14
N GLY A 652 -4.51 30.40 -19.66
CA GLY A 652 -5.51 29.71 -18.84
C GLY A 652 -6.55 30.65 -18.24
N PHE A 653 -7.00 30.33 -17.03
CA PHE A 653 -7.98 31.11 -16.29
C PHE A 653 -7.33 32.23 -15.49
N MET A 654 -8.00 33.37 -15.50
CA MET A 654 -7.72 34.55 -14.68
C MET A 654 -8.79 34.65 -13.60
N TYR A 655 -8.36 34.73 -12.35
CA TYR A 655 -9.21 35.07 -11.22
C TYR A 655 -9.11 36.57 -10.96
N ILE A 656 -10.25 37.24 -10.92
CA ILE A 656 -10.37 38.67 -10.66
C ILE A 656 -11.31 38.86 -9.47
N LEU A 657 -10.83 39.58 -8.46
CA LEU A 657 -11.66 40.08 -7.36
C LEU A 657 -11.96 41.55 -7.64
N ALA A 658 -13.20 41.87 -8.01
CA ALA A 658 -13.62 43.25 -8.27
C ALA A 658 -13.66 44.09 -6.98
N SER A 659 -13.53 45.42 -7.12
CA SER A 659 -13.63 46.36 -5.99
C SER A 659 -15.02 46.39 -5.34
N SER A 660 -16.05 46.04 -6.09
CA SER A 660 -17.44 45.96 -5.62
C SER A 660 -18.27 45.04 -6.53
N PRO A 661 -19.50 44.65 -6.14
CA PRO A 661 -20.40 43.90 -7.02
C PRO A 661 -20.73 44.64 -8.33
N SER A 662 -20.87 45.97 -8.29
CA SER A 662 -21.11 46.79 -9.50
C SER A 662 -19.88 46.84 -10.40
N ALA A 663 -18.68 46.92 -9.82
CA ALA A 663 -17.43 46.79 -10.56
C ALA A 663 -17.31 45.41 -11.22
N ALA A 664 -17.77 44.33 -10.56
CA ALA A 664 -17.75 43.00 -11.14
C ALA A 664 -18.61 42.92 -12.41
N VAL A 665 -19.80 43.51 -12.40
CA VAL A 665 -20.67 43.61 -13.60
C VAL A 665 -19.96 44.39 -14.72
N ARG A 666 -19.29 45.49 -14.38
CA ARG A 666 -18.54 46.30 -15.36
C ARG A 666 -17.40 45.52 -16.00
N ILE A 667 -16.59 44.82 -15.19
CA ILE A 667 -15.48 43.99 -15.66
C ILE A 667 -15.98 42.91 -16.63
N ARG A 668 -17.09 42.21 -16.30
CA ARG A 668 -17.67 41.20 -17.20
C ARG A 668 -18.01 41.80 -18.58
N LYS A 669 -18.68 42.95 -18.61
CA LYS A 669 -18.99 43.65 -19.87
C LYS A 669 -17.74 44.04 -20.66
N ILE A 670 -16.71 44.54 -19.98
CA ILE A 670 -15.43 44.93 -20.61
C ILE A 670 -14.76 43.71 -21.26
N LEU A 671 -14.67 42.59 -20.54
CA LEU A 671 -14.02 41.37 -21.02
C LEU A 671 -14.81 40.66 -22.12
N GLU A 672 -16.13 40.75 -22.10
CA GLU A 672 -17.00 40.21 -23.16
C GLU A 672 -16.94 41.06 -24.44
N ALA A 673 -16.77 42.38 -24.32
CA ALA A 673 -16.61 43.28 -25.46
C ALA A 673 -15.20 43.23 -26.09
N ASN A 674 -14.19 42.81 -25.34
CA ASN A 674 -12.79 42.80 -25.77
C ASN A 674 -12.14 41.41 -25.58
N PRO A 675 -12.65 40.33 -26.21
CA PRO A 675 -12.06 39.01 -26.08
C PRO A 675 -10.70 38.96 -26.82
N PRO A 676 -9.60 38.53 -26.18
CA PRO A 676 -8.29 38.40 -26.83
C PRO A 676 -8.24 37.23 -27.85
N GLY A 677 -9.28 36.39 -27.89
CA GLY A 677 -9.40 35.27 -28.80
C GLY A 677 -10.80 34.64 -28.79
N PRO A 678 -11.11 33.79 -29.78
CA PRO A 678 -12.46 33.27 -30.00
C PRO A 678 -12.96 32.34 -28.89
N SER A 679 -12.06 31.75 -28.09
CA SER A 679 -12.43 30.91 -26.96
C SER A 679 -12.52 31.67 -25.63
N SER A 680 -12.18 32.97 -25.61
CA SER A 680 -12.08 33.72 -24.36
C SER A 680 -13.46 34.09 -23.83
N LYS A 681 -13.73 33.77 -22.57
CA LYS A 681 -15.07 33.90 -22.00
C LYS A 681 -15.07 33.99 -20.49
N VAL A 682 -16.04 34.72 -19.95
CA VAL A 682 -16.39 34.71 -18.53
C VAL A 682 -17.14 33.41 -18.22
N HIS A 683 -16.72 32.71 -17.15
CA HIS A 683 -17.40 31.53 -16.64
C HIS A 683 -18.14 31.85 -15.34
N SER A 684 -19.33 31.25 -15.16
CA SER A 684 -19.93 31.22 -13.83
C SER A 684 -19.24 30.13 -13.03
N PHE A 685 -18.99 30.40 -11.76
CA PHE A 685 -18.35 29.45 -10.86
C PHE A 685 -18.90 29.63 -9.45
N ALA A 686 -18.77 28.59 -8.64
CA ALA A 686 -19.10 28.62 -7.23
C ALA A 686 -18.11 27.77 -6.44
N PHE A 687 -17.82 28.17 -5.21
CA PHE A 687 -17.05 27.36 -4.28
C PHE A 687 -17.78 26.04 -4.01
N ASP A 688 -17.09 24.93 -4.26
CA ASP A 688 -17.64 23.59 -4.08
C ASP A 688 -17.46 23.16 -2.63
N ASP A 689 -18.50 22.67 -1.97
CA ASP A 689 -18.51 22.28 -0.56
C ASP A 689 -18.43 20.76 -0.34
N VAL A 690 -18.23 19.97 -1.41
CA VAL A 690 -18.19 18.51 -1.35
C VAL A 690 -16.79 17.96 -1.66
N GLY A 691 -16.11 18.52 -2.66
CA GLY A 691 -14.91 17.93 -3.25
C GLY A 691 -15.24 16.81 -4.24
N ILE A 692 -14.41 15.78 -4.26
CA ILE A 692 -14.62 14.57 -5.08
C ILE A 692 -15.87 13.83 -4.61
N LYS A 693 -16.67 13.33 -5.55
CA LYS A 693 -17.96 12.70 -5.27
C LYS A 693 -18.15 11.42 -6.08
N PHE A 694 -18.52 10.33 -5.40
CA PHE A 694 -19.08 9.13 -6.02
C PHE A 694 -20.60 9.28 -6.21
N GLU A 695 -21.11 8.85 -7.36
CA GLU A 695 -22.55 8.92 -7.72
C GLU A 695 -23.19 7.56 -7.92
#